data_AF-A0A6G7SSH6-F1
#
_entry.id   AF-A0A6G7SSH6-F1
#
_cell.length_a   1.000
_cell.length_b   1.000
_cell.length_c   1.000
_cell.angle_alpha   90.00
_cell.angle_beta   90.00
_cell.angle_gamma   90.00
#
_symmetry.space_group_name_H-M   'P 1'
#
loop_
_entity.id
_entity.type
_entity.pdbx_description
1 polymer ?
#
loop_
_entity_poly.entity_id
_entity_poly.type
_entity_poly.pdbx_seq_one_letter_code
_entity_poly.pdbx_strand_id
1 'polypeptide(L)'
;MTENSAAEGSASVFAAARKEWLRNRVTELSEVLADFGPDFGPGLHALVPSDLGDRRLALALVLTRIAADEARVRPVPETVAWLELLIPNGHRHELSLAVREIRSSLTAAEDPALWSWNAEAWEELMLALWRRDRALAVGPGQADDELISRWGVRAPVAVDIHSPERAPQEYGLPLSSLTGYLASETEPVSLLAQAVLSQEDVVDSTEDSLAVCEETLQNADHLAFLAEQQLCARYLCEWCQKQASDASEVTEAFLMELSELVETYCSQVVQPVIGALSACERALFHTAALPDRRARHEYLTEFLDCAGTPTESAWAEGALDDGGAREAGDRRARGELTWHGMCGSVPAWYHIVTSPQERAAALAFSGAATSSAIRIHADVERAQQLDLFPSMDGWDARDEPEDWYPEPGIELRYSRHSAVDLCELLALGELGHARLEFLVQGADGSFIQLRSLRAEICPGDAAEWARGALTGLRALVPNVDDLADVITREYEEEGASDDADDWVGPDAPGIPSDGEEPTHRDQEPAGTSGANGSGEPAANSRTGGPLPTHLLARVKAILRQAEDPGATPAESEAFLQKATALMAKYGIEQAMLHGDEPSSEQPADRVVEVTAPWMRECQRLLGSIASRLRCQAISPGGKANRHRVHLFGFASDLHAVEILYASLRLQMLRGAELADAKHRPVAEASRAYKRSWMLGFIRAVALRIGEAERAAREDTERDRQEDSTDVTQGRSVALVLADRTAAIDDKVAARYPKVGKARRTRFTGSGYRQGHIDGQQADIGGLTLEDEDEQERIA
;
A
#
# COMPACT_ATOMS: atom_id res chain seq x y z
N MET A 1 -11.15 31.64 29.69
CA MET A 1 -9.72 31.26 29.63
C MET A 1 -9.52 29.81 29.15
N THR A 2 -10.58 29.11 28.74
CA THR A 2 -10.58 27.69 28.36
C THR A 2 -10.81 27.46 26.85
N GLU A 3 -11.49 28.37 26.14
CA GLU A 3 -11.84 28.22 24.71
C GLU A 3 -10.66 28.49 23.76
N ASN A 4 -9.88 29.56 23.99
CA ASN A 4 -8.64 29.80 23.24
C ASN A 4 -7.62 28.66 23.42
N SER A 5 -7.62 27.99 24.57
CA SER A 5 -6.69 26.90 24.87
C SER A 5 -7.00 25.60 24.12
N ALA A 6 -8.28 25.32 23.84
CA ALA A 6 -8.69 24.11 23.11
C ALA A 6 -8.50 24.27 21.58
N ALA A 7 -8.79 25.48 21.06
CA ALA A 7 -8.56 25.80 19.65
C ALA A 7 -7.07 25.97 19.32
N GLU A 8 -6.28 26.63 20.18
CA GLU A 8 -4.81 26.62 20.05
C GLU A 8 -4.24 25.19 20.17
N GLY A 9 -4.91 24.32 20.93
CA GLY A 9 -4.59 22.90 21.04
C GLY A 9 -4.72 22.15 19.72
N SER A 10 -5.84 22.31 19.01
CA SER A 10 -6.10 21.61 17.73
C SER A 10 -5.11 22.02 16.64
N ALA A 11 -4.85 23.33 16.50
CA ALA A 11 -3.84 23.83 15.55
C ALA A 11 -2.43 23.32 15.87
N SER A 12 -2.05 23.29 17.16
CA SER A 12 -0.74 22.77 17.59
C SER A 12 -0.61 21.26 17.37
N VAL A 13 -1.66 20.48 17.63
CA VAL A 13 -1.68 19.03 17.41
C VAL A 13 -1.57 18.74 15.92
N PHE A 14 -2.33 19.45 15.07
CA PHE A 14 -2.24 19.35 13.62
C PHE A 14 -0.81 19.63 13.13
N ALA A 15 -0.21 20.74 13.56
CA ALA A 15 1.14 21.11 13.15
C ALA A 15 2.20 20.10 13.60
N ALA A 16 2.05 19.54 14.81
CA ALA A 16 2.93 18.51 15.33
C ALA A 16 2.81 17.19 14.55
N ALA A 17 1.58 16.74 14.28
CA ALA A 17 1.27 15.55 13.48
C ALA A 17 1.85 15.67 12.06
N ARG A 18 1.62 16.81 11.39
CA ARG A 18 2.17 17.08 10.06
C ARG A 18 3.70 17.03 10.07
N LYS A 19 4.34 17.64 11.07
CA LYS A 19 5.80 17.66 11.19
C LYS A 19 6.37 16.25 11.40
N GLU A 20 5.71 15.43 12.21
CA GLU A 20 6.10 14.04 12.44
C GLU A 20 6.00 13.22 11.16
N TRP A 21 4.85 13.30 10.48
CA TRP A 21 4.61 12.63 9.21
C TRP A 21 5.66 12.98 8.15
N LEU A 22 5.97 14.27 7.97
CA LEU A 22 7.01 14.72 7.03
C LEU A 22 8.39 14.11 7.36
N ARG A 23 8.77 14.02 8.63
CA ARG A 23 10.04 13.42 9.05
C ARG A 23 10.07 11.91 8.75
N ASN A 24 8.96 11.22 8.99
CA ASN A 24 8.84 9.80 8.70
C ASN A 24 8.95 9.54 7.20
N ARG A 25 8.24 10.32 6.37
CA ARG A 25 8.33 10.21 4.91
C ARG A 25 9.72 10.50 4.36
N VAL A 26 10.41 11.51 4.89
CA VAL A 26 11.82 11.77 4.54
C VAL A 26 12.70 10.57 4.88
N THR A 27 12.48 9.93 6.04
CA THR A 27 13.25 8.75 6.45
C THR A 27 12.96 7.57 5.53
N GLU A 28 11.70 7.24 5.30
CA GLU A 28 11.26 6.13 4.43
C GLU A 28 11.81 6.27 3.01
N LEU A 29 11.69 7.46 2.38
CA LEU A 29 12.21 7.70 1.03
C LEU A 29 13.74 7.68 0.99
N SER A 30 14.42 8.11 2.06
CA SER A 30 15.88 8.02 2.13
C SER A 30 16.39 6.57 2.23
N GLU A 31 15.63 5.71 2.91
CA GLU A 31 15.90 4.28 3.01
C GLU A 31 15.66 3.57 1.67
N VAL A 32 14.59 3.93 0.95
CA VAL A 32 14.34 3.40 -0.41
C VAL A 32 15.52 3.70 -1.35
N LEU A 33 16.09 4.91 -1.30
CA LEU A 33 17.29 5.21 -2.10
C LEU A 33 18.53 4.45 -1.63
N ALA A 34 18.61 4.13 -0.33
CA ALA A 34 19.72 3.33 0.20
C ALA A 34 19.63 1.87 -0.24
N ASP A 35 18.41 1.34 -0.38
CA ASP A 35 18.11 0.00 -0.87
C ASP A 35 18.41 -0.14 -2.38
N PHE A 36 18.37 0.96 -3.13
CA PHE A 36 18.87 1.00 -4.51
C PHE A 36 20.41 1.01 -4.53
N GLY A 37 21.01 -0.10 -4.94
CA GLY A 37 22.44 -0.19 -5.13
C GLY A 37 22.88 -1.48 -5.83
N PRO A 38 23.92 -1.42 -6.67
CA PRO A 38 24.41 -2.58 -7.38
C PRO A 38 25.01 -3.60 -6.41
N ASP A 39 24.88 -4.89 -6.74
CA ASP A 39 25.65 -5.98 -6.10
C ASP A 39 27.17 -5.72 -6.11
N PHE A 40 27.64 -4.82 -7.00
CA PHE A 40 29.06 -4.51 -7.23
C PHE A 40 29.33 -2.98 -7.36
N GLY A 41 29.17 -2.20 -6.29
CA GLY A 41 29.64 -0.80 -6.24
C GLY A 41 29.00 0.05 -5.13
N PRO A 42 29.49 1.28 -4.85
CA PRO A 42 28.82 2.19 -3.94
C PRO A 42 27.53 2.72 -4.61
N GLY A 43 26.37 2.45 -4.00
CA GLY A 43 25.09 2.96 -4.46
C GLY A 43 25.03 4.50 -4.50
N LEU A 44 24.08 5.05 -5.26
CA LEU A 44 23.97 6.51 -5.47
C LEU A 44 23.90 7.29 -4.15
N HIS A 45 23.26 6.74 -3.12
CA HIS A 45 23.15 7.31 -1.78
C HIS A 45 24.52 7.59 -1.11
N ALA A 46 25.56 6.82 -1.44
CA ALA A 46 26.89 6.99 -0.89
C ALA A 46 27.66 8.15 -1.55
N LEU A 47 27.26 8.55 -2.76
CA LEU A 47 27.88 9.61 -3.54
C LEU A 47 27.31 11.00 -3.23
N VAL A 48 26.10 11.05 -2.65
CA VAL A 48 25.43 12.32 -2.30
C VAL A 48 26.23 13.05 -1.21
N PRO A 49 26.60 14.33 -1.42
CA PRO A 49 27.39 15.11 -0.46
C PRO A 49 26.70 15.31 0.90
N SER A 50 27.49 15.29 1.97
CA SER A 50 27.00 15.52 3.33
C SER A 50 26.83 16.99 3.71
N ASP A 51 27.24 17.93 2.86
CA ASP A 51 27.21 19.38 3.12
C ASP A 51 25.86 20.04 2.76
N LEU A 52 24.91 19.26 2.23
CA LEU A 52 23.60 19.69 1.76
C LEU A 52 22.57 19.90 2.89
N GLY A 53 22.97 19.80 4.16
CA GLY A 53 22.07 19.90 5.32
C GLY A 53 21.70 18.53 5.86
N ASP A 54 20.43 18.30 6.18
CA ASP A 54 19.95 16.98 6.60
C ASP A 54 20.18 15.96 5.49
N ARG A 55 21.02 14.97 5.77
CA ARG A 55 21.40 13.93 4.81
C ARG A 55 20.19 13.12 4.34
N ARG A 56 19.23 12.81 5.22
CA ARG A 56 18.05 12.02 4.83
C ARG A 56 17.18 12.80 3.86
N LEU A 57 16.99 14.09 4.12
CA LEU A 57 16.24 14.97 3.23
C LEU A 57 16.92 15.12 1.86
N ALA A 58 18.24 15.25 1.82
CA ALA A 58 18.98 15.29 0.56
C ALA A 58 18.84 13.98 -0.24
N LEU A 59 18.90 12.82 0.42
CA LEU A 59 18.69 11.51 -0.21
C LEU A 59 17.26 11.34 -0.73
N ALA A 60 16.25 11.65 0.10
CA ALA A 60 14.86 11.62 -0.31
C ALA A 60 14.59 12.52 -1.52
N LEU A 61 15.17 13.73 -1.53
CA LEU A 61 15.05 14.67 -2.65
C LEU A 61 15.72 14.16 -3.94
N VAL A 62 16.88 13.50 -3.86
CA VAL A 62 17.51 12.87 -5.04
C VAL A 62 16.56 11.83 -5.64
N LEU A 63 15.98 10.97 -4.80
CA LEU A 63 15.06 9.92 -5.25
C LEU A 63 13.79 10.50 -5.89
N THR A 64 13.10 11.42 -5.20
CA THR A 64 11.85 12.00 -5.71
C THR A 64 12.07 12.82 -6.98
N ARG A 65 13.24 13.46 -7.12
CA ARG A 65 13.61 14.18 -8.35
C ARG A 65 13.88 13.24 -9.52
N ILE A 66 14.51 12.08 -9.31
CA ILE A 66 14.66 11.05 -10.35
C ILE A 66 13.28 10.49 -10.76
N ALA A 67 12.40 10.24 -9.79
CA ALA A 67 11.03 9.79 -10.07
C ALA A 67 10.22 10.85 -10.84
N ALA A 68 10.34 12.12 -10.48
CA ALA A 68 9.69 13.23 -11.18
C ALA A 68 10.28 13.45 -12.58
N ASP A 69 11.59 13.28 -12.76
CA ASP A 69 12.22 13.29 -14.09
C ASP A 69 11.64 12.17 -14.98
N GLU A 70 11.43 10.97 -14.43
CA GLU A 70 10.76 9.89 -15.17
C GLU A 70 9.31 10.24 -15.49
N ALA A 71 8.56 10.77 -14.54
CA ALA A 71 7.18 11.23 -14.76
C ALA A 71 7.10 12.28 -15.88
N ARG A 72 8.08 13.19 -15.96
CA ARG A 72 8.19 14.21 -17.01
C ARG A 72 8.70 13.65 -18.36
N VAL A 73 9.01 12.37 -18.44
CA VAL A 73 9.63 11.72 -19.61
C VAL A 73 10.98 12.38 -19.95
N ARG A 74 11.75 12.76 -18.93
CA ARG A 74 13.06 13.40 -19.12
C ARG A 74 14.11 12.34 -19.53
N PRO A 75 14.94 12.61 -20.53
CA PRO A 75 16.03 11.71 -20.92
C PRO A 75 17.02 11.44 -19.78
N VAL A 76 17.59 10.23 -19.74
CA VAL A 76 18.57 9.82 -18.71
C VAL A 76 19.77 10.78 -18.64
N PRO A 77 20.38 11.25 -19.74
CA PRO A 77 21.48 12.20 -19.71
C PRO A 77 21.14 13.54 -19.06
N GLU A 78 19.90 14.01 -19.15
CA GLU A 78 19.49 15.24 -18.48
C GLU A 78 19.39 15.04 -16.96
N THR A 79 18.89 13.88 -16.51
CA THR A 79 18.92 13.51 -15.09
C THR A 79 20.36 13.38 -14.59
N VAL A 80 21.24 12.75 -15.37
CA VAL A 80 22.67 12.63 -15.06
C VAL A 80 23.33 14.01 -14.97
N ALA A 81 23.00 14.95 -15.85
CA ALA A 81 23.61 16.27 -15.87
C ALA A 81 23.44 17.04 -14.55
N TRP A 82 22.25 16.99 -13.92
CA TRP A 82 22.07 17.63 -12.61
C TRP A 82 22.66 16.80 -11.46
N LEU A 83 22.74 15.47 -11.59
CA LEU A 83 23.46 14.62 -10.63
C LEU A 83 24.97 14.91 -10.65
N GLU A 84 25.57 15.14 -11.82
CA GLU A 84 26.98 15.54 -11.95
C GLU A 84 27.25 16.94 -11.38
N LEU A 85 26.26 17.82 -11.41
CA LEU A 85 26.32 19.13 -10.75
C LEU A 85 26.28 18.99 -9.22
N LEU A 86 25.47 18.05 -8.71
CA LEU A 86 25.31 17.78 -7.29
C LEU A 86 26.52 17.03 -6.70
N ILE A 87 27.00 15.99 -7.39
CA ILE A 87 28.00 15.03 -6.91
C ILE A 87 29.41 15.47 -7.33
N PRO A 88 30.32 15.72 -6.37
CA PRO A 88 31.71 16.05 -6.66
C PRO A 88 32.39 14.95 -7.48
N ASN A 89 32.95 15.30 -8.64
CA ASN A 89 33.51 14.36 -9.61
C ASN A 89 32.51 13.29 -10.11
N GLY A 90 31.21 13.62 -10.17
CA GLY A 90 30.14 12.71 -10.63
C GLY A 90 30.44 12.00 -11.95
N HIS A 91 31.10 12.69 -12.89
CA HIS A 91 31.56 12.15 -14.19
C HIS A 91 32.48 10.92 -14.11
N ARG A 92 33.01 10.57 -12.93
CA ARG A 92 33.84 9.38 -12.71
C ARG A 92 33.03 8.14 -12.34
N HIS A 93 31.73 8.29 -12.11
CA HIS A 93 30.81 7.23 -11.70
C HIS A 93 29.85 6.88 -12.83
N GLU A 94 29.38 5.63 -12.84
CA GLU A 94 28.39 5.12 -13.81
C GLU A 94 26.97 5.62 -13.46
N LEU A 95 26.76 6.94 -13.46
CA LEU A 95 25.49 7.56 -13.05
C LEU A 95 24.33 7.20 -13.98
N SER A 96 24.59 7.00 -15.28
CA SER A 96 23.57 6.55 -16.24
C SER A 96 23.04 5.16 -15.91
N LEU A 97 23.87 4.27 -15.37
CA LEU A 97 23.42 2.95 -14.91
C LEU A 97 22.54 3.09 -13.67
N ALA A 98 23.02 3.83 -12.66
CA ALA A 98 22.29 4.06 -11.42
C ALA A 98 20.91 4.70 -11.64
N VAL A 99 20.80 5.68 -12.57
CA VAL A 99 19.49 6.29 -12.91
C VAL A 99 18.55 5.26 -13.55
N ARG A 100 19.04 4.40 -14.44
CA ARG A 100 18.21 3.37 -15.09
C ARG A 100 17.77 2.29 -14.10
N GLU A 101 18.65 1.87 -13.21
CA GLU A 101 18.36 0.94 -12.11
C GLU A 101 17.25 1.50 -11.20
N ILE A 102 17.38 2.75 -10.77
CA ILE A 102 16.35 3.42 -9.95
C ILE A 102 15.03 3.49 -10.72
N ARG A 103 15.02 3.98 -11.97
CA ARG A 103 13.80 4.08 -12.80
C ARG A 103 13.12 2.73 -12.99
N SER A 104 13.89 1.67 -13.21
CA SER A 104 13.38 0.29 -13.32
C SER A 104 12.72 -0.23 -12.04
N SER A 105 13.13 0.32 -10.89
CA SER A 105 12.68 -0.15 -9.58
C SER A 105 11.63 0.76 -8.92
N LEU A 106 11.22 1.87 -9.56
CA LEU A 106 10.25 2.82 -8.97
C LEU A 106 8.90 2.18 -8.66
N THR A 107 8.42 1.24 -9.49
CA THR A 107 7.17 0.50 -9.23
C THR A 107 7.35 -0.60 -8.18
N ALA A 108 8.54 -1.23 -8.13
CA ALA A 108 8.87 -2.30 -7.19
C ALA A 108 9.12 -1.80 -5.76
N ALA A 109 9.40 -0.50 -5.56
CA ALA A 109 9.60 0.11 -4.25
C ALA A 109 8.34 0.13 -3.37
N GLU A 110 7.18 -0.26 -3.92
CA GLU A 110 5.87 -0.29 -3.24
C GLU A 110 5.46 1.04 -2.57
N ASP A 111 6.07 2.16 -2.97
CA ASP A 111 5.77 3.49 -2.44
C ASP A 111 5.00 4.32 -3.48
N PRO A 112 3.70 4.61 -3.23
CA PRO A 112 2.89 5.40 -4.16
C PRO A 112 3.43 6.80 -4.45
N ALA A 113 4.29 7.35 -3.58
CA ALA A 113 4.92 8.64 -3.80
C ALA A 113 5.83 8.67 -5.03
N LEU A 114 6.34 7.51 -5.45
CA LEU A 114 7.29 7.37 -6.55
C LEU A 114 6.60 7.11 -7.90
N TRP A 115 5.29 6.85 -7.90
CA TRP A 115 4.54 6.67 -9.14
C TRP A 115 4.40 7.99 -9.89
N SER A 116 4.46 7.92 -11.21
CA SER A 116 4.48 9.05 -12.15
C SER A 116 3.45 10.14 -11.86
N TRP A 117 2.18 9.77 -11.60
CA TRP A 117 1.10 10.73 -11.31
C TRP A 117 1.20 11.41 -9.92
N ASN A 118 2.09 10.95 -9.05
CA ASN A 118 2.37 11.54 -7.74
C ASN A 118 3.76 12.20 -7.65
N ALA A 119 4.73 11.72 -8.43
CA ALA A 119 6.15 12.02 -8.25
C ALA A 119 6.49 13.52 -8.30
N GLU A 120 5.88 14.27 -9.23
CA GLU A 120 6.11 15.72 -9.34
C GLU A 120 5.68 16.49 -8.07
N ALA A 121 4.54 16.13 -7.48
CA ALA A 121 4.04 16.77 -6.27
C ALA A 121 4.92 16.47 -5.04
N TRP A 122 5.56 15.30 -5.02
CA TRP A 122 6.54 14.93 -3.99
C TRP A 122 7.89 15.61 -4.21
N GLU A 123 8.36 15.77 -5.44
CA GLU A 123 9.54 16.58 -5.76
C GLU A 123 9.36 18.02 -5.25
N GLU A 124 8.21 18.65 -5.55
CA GLU A 124 7.90 20.01 -5.12
C GLU A 124 7.95 20.14 -3.59
N LEU A 125 7.32 19.21 -2.86
CA LEU A 125 7.34 19.18 -1.40
C LEU A 125 8.77 19.02 -0.85
N MET A 126 9.56 18.10 -1.39
CA MET A 126 10.93 17.86 -0.93
C MET A 126 11.85 19.05 -1.21
N LEU A 127 11.70 19.72 -2.36
CA LEU A 127 12.42 20.95 -2.70
C LEU A 127 12.06 22.08 -1.72
N ALA A 128 10.77 22.24 -1.42
CA ALA A 128 10.31 23.24 -0.47
C ALA A 128 10.88 22.99 0.94
N LEU A 129 10.84 21.72 1.41
CA LEU A 129 11.40 21.33 2.72
C LEU A 129 12.91 21.59 2.79
N TRP A 130 13.64 21.15 1.75
CA TRP A 130 15.08 21.34 1.68
C TRP A 130 15.42 22.83 1.71
N ARG A 131 14.76 23.64 0.89
CA ARG A 131 14.98 25.09 0.85
C ARG A 131 14.69 25.74 2.21
N ARG A 132 13.60 25.38 2.88
CA ARG A 132 13.25 25.93 4.20
C ARG A 132 14.34 25.63 5.22
N ASP A 133 14.72 24.36 5.34
CA ASP A 133 15.71 23.94 6.33
C ASP A 133 17.09 24.53 5.99
N ARG A 134 17.41 24.65 4.70
CA ARG A 134 18.63 25.30 4.22
C ARG A 134 18.64 26.80 4.49
N ALA A 135 17.54 27.50 4.24
CA ALA A 135 17.40 28.93 4.49
C ALA A 135 17.55 29.29 5.98
N LEU A 136 17.13 28.40 6.89
CA LEU A 136 17.38 28.55 8.33
C LEU A 136 18.87 28.45 8.69
N ALA A 137 19.64 27.67 7.93
CA ALA A 137 21.06 27.45 8.19
C ALA A 137 21.98 28.51 7.53
N VAL A 138 21.69 28.90 6.28
CA VAL A 138 22.57 29.77 5.47
C VAL A 138 21.92 31.06 4.98
N GLY A 139 20.65 31.29 5.29
CA GLY A 139 19.86 32.41 4.80
C GLY A 139 19.16 32.11 3.46
N PRO A 140 18.03 32.79 3.16
CA PRO A 140 17.18 32.47 2.02
C PRO A 140 17.86 32.67 0.67
N GLY A 141 18.64 33.75 0.49
CA GLY A 141 19.33 34.03 -0.78
C GLY A 141 20.36 32.97 -1.14
N GLN A 142 21.17 32.51 -0.17
CA GLN A 142 22.13 31.45 -0.42
C GLN A 142 21.43 30.10 -0.68
N ALA A 143 20.33 29.81 0.02
CA ALA A 143 19.54 28.60 -0.25
C ALA A 143 18.98 28.59 -1.69
N ASP A 144 18.50 29.74 -2.18
CA ASP A 144 18.04 29.92 -3.56
C ASP A 144 19.18 29.73 -4.58
N ASP A 145 20.34 30.33 -4.31
CA ASP A 145 21.53 30.16 -5.17
C ASP A 145 21.98 28.69 -5.22
N GLU A 146 21.88 27.95 -4.11
CA GLU A 146 22.19 26.52 -4.06
C GLU A 146 21.14 25.66 -4.79
N LEU A 147 19.86 26.02 -4.80
CA LEU A 147 18.85 25.33 -5.63
C LEU A 147 19.23 25.37 -7.12
N ILE A 148 19.72 26.52 -7.59
CA ILE A 148 20.14 26.68 -8.99
C ILE A 148 21.48 25.96 -9.21
N SER A 149 22.48 26.27 -8.39
CA SER A 149 23.87 25.86 -8.62
C SER A 149 24.21 24.42 -8.22
N ARG A 150 23.44 23.80 -7.32
CA ARG A 150 23.66 22.41 -6.86
C ARG A 150 22.60 21.47 -7.41
N TRP A 151 21.34 21.89 -7.40
CA TRP A 151 20.21 21.04 -7.79
C TRP A 151 19.75 21.27 -9.24
N GLY A 152 20.22 22.32 -9.92
CA GLY A 152 19.84 22.61 -11.30
C GLY A 152 18.38 23.05 -11.46
N VAL A 153 17.74 23.56 -10.40
CA VAL A 153 16.36 24.06 -10.42
C VAL A 153 16.34 25.44 -11.07
N ARG A 154 15.74 25.56 -12.26
CA ARG A 154 15.77 26.80 -13.08
C ARG A 154 14.64 27.80 -12.78
N ALA A 155 13.60 27.39 -12.05
CA ALA A 155 12.45 28.23 -11.71
C ALA A 155 12.36 28.41 -10.18
N PRO A 156 11.88 29.57 -9.70
CA PRO A 156 11.61 29.74 -8.27
C PRO A 156 10.55 28.71 -7.86
N VAL A 157 10.92 27.79 -6.97
CA VAL A 157 9.92 26.94 -6.30
C VAL A 157 9.03 27.92 -5.52
N ALA A 158 7.71 27.87 -5.73
CA ALA A 158 6.77 28.66 -4.95
C ALA A 158 6.81 28.12 -3.51
N VAL A 159 7.79 28.59 -2.72
CA VAL A 159 8.05 28.07 -1.38
C VAL A 159 7.24 28.89 -0.42
N ASP A 160 5.97 28.54 -0.37
CA ASP A 160 5.22 28.74 0.84
C ASP A 160 4.96 27.34 1.40
N ILE A 161 5.85 26.87 2.28
CA ILE A 161 5.43 25.83 3.22
C ILE A 161 4.47 26.56 4.14
N HIS A 162 3.23 26.64 3.69
CA HIS A 162 2.17 27.22 4.47
C HIS A 162 2.19 26.53 5.84
N SER A 163 1.85 27.31 6.86
CA SER A 163 1.34 26.77 8.11
C SER A 163 -0.15 26.58 7.87
N PRO A 164 -0.61 25.49 7.21
CA PRO A 164 -1.99 25.34 6.80
C PRO A 164 -2.95 25.45 7.99
N GLU A 165 -2.51 25.10 9.19
CA GLU A 165 -3.26 25.27 10.45
C GLU A 165 -3.58 26.75 10.78
N ARG A 166 -2.92 27.70 10.12
CA ARG A 166 -3.17 29.14 10.25
C ARG A 166 -4.08 29.71 9.16
N ALA A 167 -4.38 28.95 8.11
CA ALA A 167 -5.23 29.43 7.01
C ALA A 167 -6.61 29.96 7.47
N PRO A 168 -7.28 29.35 8.48
CA PRO A 168 -8.56 29.89 8.99
C PRO A 168 -8.47 31.30 9.60
N GLN A 169 -7.27 31.77 9.94
CA GLN A 169 -7.06 33.09 10.54
C GLN A 169 -7.42 34.24 9.59
N GLU A 170 -7.43 33.99 8.27
CA GLU A 170 -7.97 34.94 7.28
C GLU A 170 -9.43 35.29 7.56
N TYR A 171 -10.20 34.34 8.10
CA TYR A 171 -11.58 34.50 8.52
C TYR A 171 -11.72 34.88 10.01
N GLY A 172 -10.60 35.16 10.70
CA GLY A 172 -10.59 35.44 12.14
C GLY A 172 -10.85 34.23 13.02
N LEU A 173 -10.77 33.02 12.47
CA LEU A 173 -11.02 31.76 13.18
C LEU A 173 -9.72 30.97 13.40
N PRO A 174 -9.59 30.22 14.51
CA PRO A 174 -8.54 29.23 14.66
C PRO A 174 -8.92 27.90 13.99
N LEU A 175 -7.95 27.02 13.71
CA LEU A 175 -8.24 25.63 13.38
C LEU A 175 -8.78 24.92 14.63
N SER A 176 -10.01 24.41 14.56
CA SER A 176 -10.67 23.62 15.60
C SER A 176 -11.37 22.40 15.01
N SER A 177 -11.69 21.41 15.85
CA SER A 177 -12.61 20.33 15.47
C SER A 177 -14.04 20.87 15.31
N LEU A 178 -14.88 20.18 14.53
CA LEU A 178 -16.28 20.56 14.34
C LEU A 178 -17.02 20.63 15.69
N THR A 179 -16.79 19.64 16.55
CA THR A 179 -17.34 19.61 17.91
C THR A 179 -16.89 20.81 18.73
N GLY A 180 -15.61 21.20 18.64
CA GLY A 180 -15.09 22.37 19.33
C GLY A 180 -15.66 23.68 18.78
N TYR A 181 -15.88 23.78 17.48
CA TYR A 181 -16.51 24.92 16.83
C TYR A 181 -17.98 25.08 17.29
N LEU A 182 -18.79 24.04 17.15
CA LEU A 182 -20.21 24.06 17.52
C LEU A 182 -20.45 24.19 19.03
N ALA A 183 -19.50 23.79 19.87
CA ALA A 183 -19.59 24.00 21.33
C ALA A 183 -19.56 25.48 21.73
N SER A 184 -19.05 26.37 20.87
CA SER A 184 -19.05 27.81 21.10
C SER A 184 -20.38 28.50 20.77
N GLU A 185 -21.28 27.79 20.08
CA GLU A 185 -22.61 28.30 19.70
C GLU A 185 -23.60 28.27 20.87
N THR A 186 -24.60 29.14 20.82
CA THR A 186 -25.60 29.25 21.89
C THR A 186 -26.54 28.04 21.94
N GLU A 187 -27.00 27.68 23.14
CA GLU A 187 -28.05 26.67 23.29
C GLU A 187 -29.35 27.12 22.59
N PRO A 188 -30.08 26.21 21.92
CA PRO A 188 -29.96 24.75 21.97
C PRO A 188 -29.07 24.11 20.88
N VAL A 189 -28.46 24.88 19.98
CA VAL A 189 -27.69 24.38 18.84
C VAL A 189 -26.50 23.53 19.29
N SER A 190 -25.71 24.02 20.23
CA SER A 190 -24.52 23.32 20.75
C SER A 190 -24.86 21.98 21.41
N LEU A 191 -25.94 21.92 22.19
CA LEU A 191 -26.41 20.68 22.83
C LEU A 191 -26.89 19.66 21.80
N LEU A 192 -27.63 20.10 20.78
CA LEU A 192 -28.09 19.20 19.73
C LEU A 192 -26.91 18.65 18.93
N ALA A 193 -26.00 19.52 18.47
CA ALA A 193 -24.82 19.11 17.73
C ALA A 193 -23.98 18.10 18.52
N GLN A 194 -23.73 18.35 19.81
CA GLN A 194 -23.01 17.43 20.67
C GLN A 194 -23.76 16.09 20.81
N ALA A 195 -25.07 16.12 21.00
CA ALA A 195 -25.87 14.91 21.13
C ALA A 195 -25.83 14.06 19.86
N VAL A 196 -25.92 14.67 18.68
CA VAL A 196 -25.87 13.98 17.37
C VAL A 196 -24.47 13.41 17.11
N LEU A 197 -23.42 14.21 17.28
CA LEU A 197 -22.03 13.76 17.06
C LEU A 197 -21.57 12.70 18.07
N SER A 198 -22.25 12.58 19.22
CA SER A 198 -21.99 11.54 20.22
C SER A 198 -22.89 10.31 20.06
N GLN A 199 -23.77 10.27 19.05
CA GLN A 199 -24.55 9.06 18.77
C GLN A 199 -23.63 7.95 18.28
N GLU A 200 -23.85 6.73 18.77
CA GLU A 200 -23.04 5.57 18.43
C GLU A 200 -22.99 5.37 16.91
N ASP A 201 -24.13 5.39 16.21
CA ASP A 201 -24.18 5.23 14.76
C ASP A 201 -23.35 6.26 13.96
N VAL A 202 -23.29 7.52 14.42
CA VAL A 202 -22.51 8.59 13.79
C VAL A 202 -21.00 8.42 14.03
N VAL A 203 -20.61 8.11 15.27
CA VAL A 203 -19.21 7.84 15.62
C VAL A 203 -18.71 6.63 14.82
N ASP A 204 -19.50 5.57 14.77
CA ASP A 204 -19.19 4.33 14.08
C ASP A 204 -18.97 4.54 12.59
N SER A 205 -19.92 5.22 11.95
CA SER A 205 -19.86 5.51 10.52
C SER A 205 -18.63 6.37 10.17
N THR A 206 -18.24 7.26 11.09
CA THR A 206 -17.05 8.10 10.94
C THR A 206 -15.77 7.26 11.06
N GLU A 207 -15.65 6.42 12.09
CA GLU A 207 -14.50 5.54 12.30
C GLU A 207 -14.32 4.55 11.15
N ASP A 208 -15.40 3.91 10.68
CA ASP A 208 -15.37 2.98 9.55
C ASP A 208 -14.92 3.69 8.27
N SER A 209 -15.47 4.87 8.00
CA SER A 209 -15.09 5.66 6.82
C SER A 209 -13.63 6.10 6.88
N LEU A 210 -13.12 6.45 8.07
CA LEU A 210 -11.74 6.86 8.28
C LEU A 210 -10.77 5.68 8.15
N ALA A 211 -11.13 4.50 8.64
CA ALA A 211 -10.33 3.28 8.51
C ALA A 211 -10.06 2.91 7.04
N VAL A 212 -11.05 3.08 6.16
CA VAL A 212 -10.85 2.86 4.72
C VAL A 212 -9.92 3.92 4.10
N CYS A 213 -9.87 5.14 4.66
CA CYS A 213 -9.00 6.21 4.20
C CYS A 213 -7.54 6.06 4.68
N GLU A 214 -7.33 5.46 5.86
CA GLU A 214 -6.05 5.49 6.60
C GLU A 214 -4.85 5.02 5.76
N GLU A 215 -5.02 3.96 4.97
CA GLU A 215 -3.95 3.47 4.09
C GLU A 215 -3.59 4.49 3.01
N THR A 216 -4.60 5.07 2.36
CA THR A 216 -4.43 6.04 1.27
C THR A 216 -3.80 7.34 1.78
N LEU A 217 -4.07 7.69 3.04
CA LEU A 217 -3.48 8.84 3.72
C LEU A 217 -2.02 8.61 4.14
N GLN A 218 -1.46 7.40 3.97
CA GLN A 218 -0.08 7.08 4.32
C GLN A 218 0.29 7.44 5.78
N ASN A 219 -0.61 7.15 6.73
CA ASN A 219 -0.45 7.48 8.15
C ASN A 219 -0.25 8.99 8.42
N ALA A 220 -0.85 9.84 7.58
CA ALA A 220 -0.85 11.29 7.78
C ALA A 220 -1.96 11.69 8.77
N ASP A 221 -1.67 11.66 10.07
CA ASP A 221 -2.64 11.96 11.14
C ASP A 221 -3.28 13.34 11.00
N HIS A 222 -2.55 14.34 10.47
CA HIS A 222 -3.11 15.67 10.22
C HIS A 222 -4.12 15.68 9.07
N LEU A 223 -3.95 14.82 8.06
CA LEU A 223 -4.94 14.64 7.00
C LEU A 223 -6.11 13.79 7.47
N ALA A 224 -5.85 12.78 8.32
CA ALA A 224 -6.89 11.98 8.95
C ALA A 224 -7.81 12.86 9.81
N PHE A 225 -7.25 13.81 10.56
CA PHE A 225 -8.02 14.82 11.29
C PHE A 225 -8.97 15.61 10.36
N LEU A 226 -8.49 16.09 9.21
CA LEU A 226 -9.34 16.82 8.25
C LEU A 226 -10.42 15.93 7.64
N ALA A 227 -10.10 14.67 7.36
CA ALA A 227 -11.04 13.69 6.82
C ALA A 227 -12.15 13.41 7.83
N GLU A 228 -11.78 13.23 9.10
CA GLU A 228 -12.72 13.11 10.22
C GLU A 228 -13.63 14.34 10.31
N GLN A 229 -13.09 15.57 10.22
CA GLN A 229 -13.92 16.78 10.28
C GLN A 229 -14.94 16.85 9.13
N GLN A 230 -14.55 16.47 7.91
CA GLN A 230 -15.46 16.40 6.78
C GLN A 230 -16.52 15.30 6.94
N LEU A 231 -16.15 14.14 7.48
CA LEU A 231 -17.07 13.05 7.75
C LEU A 231 -18.10 13.45 8.81
N CYS A 232 -17.66 14.01 9.93
CA CYS A 232 -18.54 14.53 10.98
C CYS A 232 -19.50 15.60 10.43
N ALA A 233 -19.00 16.54 9.63
CA ALA A 233 -19.83 17.57 9.00
C ALA A 233 -20.88 16.96 8.07
N ARG A 234 -20.48 16.02 7.21
CA ARG A 234 -21.39 15.31 6.31
C ARG A 234 -22.47 14.55 7.07
N TYR A 235 -22.10 13.75 8.06
CA TYR A 235 -23.06 12.95 8.83
C TYR A 235 -24.03 13.82 9.62
N LEU A 236 -23.56 14.95 10.17
CA LEU A 236 -24.43 15.90 10.86
C LEU A 236 -25.44 16.53 9.88
N CYS A 237 -25.01 16.94 8.68
CA CYS A 237 -25.92 17.45 7.65
C CYS A 237 -26.90 16.38 7.14
N GLU A 238 -26.45 15.16 6.89
CA GLU A 238 -27.31 14.03 6.50
C GLU A 238 -28.36 13.74 7.59
N TRP A 239 -27.97 13.80 8.87
CA TRP A 239 -28.88 13.67 9.99
C TRP A 239 -29.92 14.80 10.00
N CYS A 240 -29.50 16.07 9.86
CA CYS A 240 -30.41 17.21 9.79
C CYS A 240 -31.43 17.06 8.66
N GLN A 241 -30.99 16.68 7.46
CA GLN A 241 -31.86 16.46 6.31
C GLN A 241 -32.88 15.34 6.57
N LYS A 242 -32.43 14.23 7.16
CA LYS A 242 -33.29 13.09 7.51
C LYS A 242 -34.34 13.45 8.56
N GLN A 243 -34.01 14.27 9.54
CA GLN A 243 -34.98 14.70 10.55
C GLN A 243 -35.94 15.77 10.02
N ALA A 244 -35.50 16.60 9.07
CA ALA A 244 -36.33 17.66 8.48
C ALA A 244 -37.49 17.13 7.62
N SER A 245 -37.36 15.95 6.99
CA SER A 245 -38.34 15.45 6.00
C SER A 245 -39.76 15.26 6.53
N ASP A 246 -39.92 15.03 7.84
CA ASP A 246 -41.22 14.82 8.50
C ASP A 246 -41.47 15.83 9.64
N ALA A 247 -40.69 16.93 9.69
CA ALA A 247 -40.70 17.87 10.80
C ALA A 247 -41.70 19.03 10.64
N SER A 248 -41.92 19.77 11.74
CA SER A 248 -42.64 21.04 11.68
C SER A 248 -41.79 22.13 11.02
N GLU A 249 -42.40 23.14 10.42
CA GLU A 249 -41.71 24.29 9.79
C GLU A 249 -40.70 24.98 10.74
N VAL A 250 -41.02 25.05 12.04
CA VAL A 250 -40.12 25.60 13.06
C VAL A 250 -38.89 24.70 13.28
N THR A 251 -39.09 23.39 13.27
CA THR A 251 -38.00 22.42 13.42
C THR A 251 -37.13 22.37 12.17
N GLU A 252 -37.73 22.43 10.99
CA GLU A 252 -37.03 22.50 9.71
C GLU A 252 -36.14 23.75 9.64
N ALA A 253 -36.66 24.93 10.00
CA ALA A 253 -35.88 26.16 10.06
C ALA A 253 -34.68 26.07 11.02
N PHE A 254 -34.87 25.41 12.18
CA PHE A 254 -33.80 25.20 13.16
C PHE A 254 -32.72 24.22 12.67
N LEU A 255 -33.10 23.13 12.00
CA LEU A 255 -32.15 22.18 11.41
C LEU A 255 -31.38 22.77 10.23
N MET A 256 -32.02 23.68 9.50
CA MET A 256 -31.38 24.47 8.44
C MET A 256 -30.33 25.42 9.01
N GLU A 257 -30.63 26.12 10.12
CA GLU A 257 -29.64 26.96 10.84
C GLU A 257 -28.40 26.17 11.26
N LEU A 258 -28.59 24.97 11.84
CA LEU A 258 -27.47 24.09 12.19
C LEU A 258 -26.67 23.66 10.95
N SER A 259 -27.34 23.35 9.84
CA SER A 259 -26.67 22.97 8.59
C SER A 259 -25.85 24.13 8.00
N GLU A 260 -26.38 25.35 8.03
CA GLU A 260 -25.67 26.58 7.60
C GLU A 260 -24.42 26.85 8.46
N LEU A 261 -24.47 26.59 9.77
CA LEU A 261 -23.30 26.68 10.64
C LEU A 261 -22.22 25.64 10.29
N VAL A 262 -22.63 24.41 9.96
CA VAL A 262 -21.70 23.35 9.52
C VAL A 262 -21.06 23.69 8.16
N GLU A 263 -21.82 24.26 7.23
CA GLU A 263 -21.30 24.77 5.96
C GLU A 263 -20.34 25.95 6.15
N THR A 264 -20.64 26.84 7.09
CA THR A 264 -19.77 27.95 7.49
C THR A 264 -18.45 27.42 8.06
N TYR A 265 -18.49 26.43 8.95
CA TYR A 265 -17.30 25.75 9.46
C TYR A 265 -16.48 25.12 8.33
N CYS A 266 -17.12 24.36 7.43
CA CYS A 266 -16.43 23.74 6.31
C CYS A 266 -15.74 24.79 5.42
N SER A 267 -16.44 25.86 5.06
CA SER A 267 -15.94 26.89 4.14
C SER A 267 -14.89 27.82 4.75
N GLN A 268 -14.96 28.14 6.05
CA GLN A 268 -14.09 29.11 6.70
C GLN A 268 -12.97 28.47 7.55
N VAL A 269 -13.09 27.19 7.90
CA VAL A 269 -12.08 26.47 8.71
C VAL A 269 -11.44 25.34 7.91
N VAL A 270 -12.21 24.39 7.38
CA VAL A 270 -11.64 23.18 6.77
C VAL A 270 -11.07 23.44 5.37
N GLN A 271 -11.85 24.09 4.49
CA GLN A 271 -11.43 24.34 3.10
C GLN A 271 -10.20 25.25 2.98
N PRO A 272 -10.02 26.31 3.79
CA PRO A 272 -8.79 27.10 3.77
C PRO A 272 -7.56 26.28 4.15
N VAL A 273 -7.67 25.38 5.13
CA VAL A 273 -6.58 24.47 5.51
C VAL A 273 -6.23 23.55 4.35
N ILE A 274 -7.24 22.92 3.72
CA ILE A 274 -7.04 22.05 2.54
C ILE A 274 -6.41 22.84 1.40
N GLY A 275 -6.86 24.06 1.14
CA GLY A 275 -6.31 24.95 0.11
C GLY A 275 -4.84 25.30 0.34
N ALA A 276 -4.43 25.43 1.61
CA ALA A 276 -3.06 25.72 2.01
C ALA A 276 -2.15 24.48 2.12
N LEU A 277 -2.67 23.25 1.98
CA LEU A 277 -1.84 22.05 1.90
C LEU A 277 -0.97 22.05 0.64
N SER A 278 0.17 21.37 0.69
CA SER A 278 1.00 21.13 -0.50
C SER A 278 0.25 20.30 -1.56
N ALA A 279 0.71 20.35 -2.81
CA ALA A 279 0.11 19.55 -3.89
C ALA A 279 0.05 18.05 -3.55
N CYS A 280 1.12 17.50 -2.95
CA CYS A 280 1.19 16.12 -2.48
C CYS A 280 0.14 15.82 -1.39
N GLU A 281 0.05 16.67 -0.36
CA GLU A 281 -0.91 16.48 0.74
C GLU A 281 -2.36 16.56 0.24
N ARG A 282 -2.66 17.51 -0.66
CA ARG A 282 -3.99 17.60 -1.30
C ARG A 282 -4.29 16.37 -2.15
N ALA A 283 -3.31 15.85 -2.89
CA ALA A 283 -3.49 14.66 -3.70
C ALA A 283 -3.81 13.44 -2.83
N LEU A 284 -3.06 13.21 -1.73
CA LEU A 284 -3.34 12.16 -0.75
C LEU A 284 -4.72 12.32 -0.14
N PHE A 285 -5.04 13.53 0.31
CA PHE A 285 -6.33 13.85 0.92
C PHE A 285 -7.50 13.57 -0.03
N HIS A 286 -7.45 14.07 -1.26
CA HIS A 286 -8.53 13.85 -2.23
C HIS A 286 -8.62 12.40 -2.71
N THR A 287 -7.49 11.68 -2.82
CA THR A 287 -7.50 10.26 -3.15
C THR A 287 -8.18 9.46 -2.05
N ALA A 288 -7.92 9.81 -0.79
CA ALA A 288 -8.57 9.18 0.35
C ALA A 288 -10.05 9.57 0.46
N ALA A 289 -10.38 10.86 0.41
CA ALA A 289 -11.72 11.38 0.71
C ALA A 289 -12.75 11.10 -0.39
N LEU A 290 -12.36 11.00 -1.66
CA LEU A 290 -13.29 10.84 -2.79
C LEU A 290 -13.35 9.36 -3.22
N PRO A 291 -14.53 8.69 -3.13
CA PRO A 291 -14.66 7.26 -3.43
C PRO A 291 -14.17 6.85 -4.83
N ASP A 292 -14.44 7.69 -5.84
CA ASP A 292 -13.98 7.42 -7.20
C ASP A 292 -12.46 7.51 -7.32
N ARG A 293 -11.80 8.51 -6.72
CA ARG A 293 -10.33 8.59 -6.74
C ARG A 293 -9.69 7.44 -5.97
N ARG A 294 -10.28 7.05 -4.84
CA ARG A 294 -9.84 5.88 -4.07
C ARG A 294 -9.89 4.62 -4.93
N ALA A 295 -11.01 4.37 -5.60
CA ALA A 295 -11.16 3.23 -6.49
C ALA A 295 -10.14 3.26 -7.65
N ARG A 296 -9.88 4.42 -8.26
CA ARG A 296 -8.83 4.54 -9.30
C ARG A 296 -7.45 4.16 -8.77
N HIS A 297 -7.09 4.68 -7.60
CA HIS A 297 -5.83 4.35 -6.94
C HIS A 297 -5.72 2.85 -6.64
N GLU A 298 -6.82 2.21 -6.21
CA GLU A 298 -6.89 0.77 -5.98
C GLU A 298 -6.59 -0.04 -7.24
N TYR A 299 -7.31 0.23 -8.35
CA TYR A 299 -7.05 -0.44 -9.63
C TYR A 299 -5.64 -0.22 -10.14
N LEU A 300 -5.15 1.04 -10.12
CA LEU A 300 -3.83 1.36 -10.65
C LEU A 300 -2.71 0.68 -9.88
N THR A 301 -2.83 0.54 -8.56
CA THR A 301 -1.81 -0.20 -7.80
C THR A 301 -1.86 -1.68 -8.14
N GLU A 302 -3.04 -2.31 -8.14
CA GLU A 302 -3.13 -3.73 -8.48
C GLU A 302 -2.60 -3.98 -9.89
N PHE A 303 -2.88 -3.06 -10.81
CA PHE A 303 -2.33 -3.10 -12.16
C PHE A 303 -0.80 -3.00 -12.19
N LEU A 304 -0.20 -2.03 -11.49
CA LEU A 304 1.26 -1.91 -11.42
C LEU A 304 1.93 -3.10 -10.74
N ASP A 305 1.26 -3.76 -9.80
CA ASP A 305 1.75 -4.99 -9.16
C ASP A 305 1.69 -6.20 -10.11
N CYS A 306 0.76 -6.18 -11.07
CA CYS A 306 0.65 -7.20 -12.12
C CYS A 306 1.62 -6.96 -13.27
N ALA A 307 1.89 -5.69 -13.58
CA ALA A 307 2.83 -5.30 -14.61
C ALA A 307 4.24 -5.78 -14.23
N GLY A 308 4.90 -6.52 -15.13
CA GLY A 308 6.27 -6.96 -14.89
C GLY A 308 7.19 -5.78 -14.64
N THR A 309 8.14 -5.92 -13.71
CA THR A 309 9.17 -4.90 -13.48
C THR A 309 10.01 -4.74 -14.76
N PRO A 310 10.03 -3.54 -15.37
CA PRO A 310 10.82 -3.34 -16.58
C PRO A 310 12.31 -3.52 -16.28
N THR A 311 13.09 -3.99 -17.24
CA THR A 311 14.54 -4.02 -17.10
C THR A 311 15.15 -2.64 -17.38
N GLU A 312 16.37 -2.39 -16.88
CA GLU A 312 17.11 -1.15 -17.10
C GLU A 312 17.26 -0.76 -18.60
N SER A 313 17.20 -1.76 -19.48
CA SER A 313 17.25 -1.59 -20.94
C SER A 313 16.08 -0.76 -21.50
N ALA A 314 14.93 -0.70 -20.82
CA ALA A 314 13.79 0.13 -21.25
C ALA A 314 14.09 1.64 -21.21
N TRP A 315 15.20 2.05 -20.58
CA TRP A 315 15.69 3.42 -20.54
C TRP A 315 17.05 3.58 -21.24
N ALA A 316 17.49 2.60 -22.03
CA ALA A 316 18.69 2.71 -22.84
C ALA A 316 18.41 3.59 -24.07
N GLU A 317 19.11 4.72 -24.20
CA GLU A 317 18.88 5.61 -25.35
C GLU A 317 19.32 4.99 -26.67
N GLY A 318 18.45 5.07 -27.67
CA GLY A 318 18.74 4.66 -29.04
C GLY A 318 18.72 3.15 -29.27
N ALA A 319 18.40 2.36 -28.24
CA ALA A 319 18.22 0.92 -28.33
C ALA A 319 16.84 0.55 -27.77
N LEU A 320 16.10 -0.29 -28.48
CA LEU A 320 15.00 -1.01 -27.84
C LEU A 320 15.57 -2.18 -27.04
N ASP A 321 14.86 -2.54 -25.98
CA ASP A 321 15.08 -3.82 -25.33
C ASP A 321 14.63 -4.99 -26.22
N ASP A 322 15.10 -6.21 -25.89
CA ASP A 322 14.79 -7.39 -26.69
C ASP A 322 13.29 -7.68 -26.78
N GLY A 323 12.53 -7.30 -25.75
CA GLY A 323 11.07 -7.42 -25.72
C GLY A 323 10.39 -6.46 -26.70
N GLY A 324 10.69 -5.16 -26.60
CA GLY A 324 10.12 -4.16 -27.48
C GLY A 324 10.56 -4.31 -28.93
N ALA A 325 11.80 -4.75 -29.19
CA ALA A 325 12.26 -5.04 -30.55
C ALA A 325 11.49 -6.21 -31.19
N ARG A 326 11.16 -7.25 -30.41
CA ARG A 326 10.33 -8.37 -30.85
C ARG A 326 8.90 -7.92 -31.14
N GLU A 327 8.29 -7.20 -30.19
CA GLU A 327 6.94 -6.66 -30.34
C GLU A 327 6.83 -5.77 -31.59
N ALA A 328 7.81 -4.88 -31.81
CA ALA A 328 7.86 -4.04 -33.02
C ALA A 328 7.92 -4.88 -34.31
N GLY A 329 8.68 -5.99 -34.30
CA GLY A 329 8.74 -6.93 -35.41
C GLY A 329 7.42 -7.64 -35.68
N ASP A 330 6.77 -8.14 -34.64
CA ASP A 330 5.50 -8.88 -34.72
C ASP A 330 4.36 -7.95 -35.17
N ARG A 331 4.26 -6.75 -34.60
CA ARG A 331 3.33 -5.69 -35.03
C ARG A 331 3.55 -5.32 -36.48
N ARG A 332 4.81 -5.11 -36.88
CA ARG A 332 5.16 -4.80 -38.27
C ARG A 332 4.73 -5.92 -39.23
N ALA A 333 4.87 -7.18 -38.84
CA ALA A 333 4.43 -8.32 -39.62
C ALA A 333 2.90 -8.37 -39.78
N ARG A 334 2.15 -7.96 -38.75
CA ARG A 334 0.68 -7.79 -38.78
C ARG A 334 0.21 -6.54 -39.54
N GLY A 335 1.13 -5.66 -39.94
CA GLY A 335 0.81 -4.38 -40.58
C GLY A 335 0.36 -3.29 -39.59
N GLU A 336 0.55 -3.52 -38.30
CA GLU A 336 0.28 -2.56 -37.23
C GLU A 336 1.51 -1.65 -37.04
N LEU A 337 1.28 -0.34 -37.02
CA LEU A 337 2.34 0.66 -36.87
C LEU A 337 2.37 1.29 -35.49
N THR A 338 1.33 1.10 -34.70
CA THR A 338 1.12 1.76 -33.42
C THR A 338 0.61 0.78 -32.38
N TRP A 339 1.08 0.95 -31.15
CA TRP A 339 0.55 0.28 -29.97
C TRP A 339 0.82 1.14 -28.74
N HIS A 340 0.22 0.75 -27.61
CA HIS A 340 0.43 1.37 -26.31
C HIS A 340 0.84 0.33 -25.28
N GLY A 341 1.30 0.81 -24.13
CA GLY A 341 1.73 0.01 -23.00
C GLY A 341 2.09 0.89 -21.81
N MET A 342 2.88 0.33 -20.90
CA MET A 342 3.46 1.05 -19.77
C MET A 342 4.98 0.94 -19.77
N CYS A 343 5.66 2.04 -19.44
CA CYS A 343 7.08 2.06 -19.08
C CYS A 343 7.18 2.42 -17.59
N GLY A 344 7.35 1.40 -16.73
CA GLY A 344 7.16 1.56 -15.29
C GLY A 344 5.72 1.97 -14.99
N SER A 345 5.51 3.14 -14.39
CA SER A 345 4.17 3.71 -14.20
C SER A 345 3.80 4.78 -15.23
N VAL A 346 4.64 5.03 -16.24
CA VAL A 346 4.38 6.02 -17.29
C VAL A 346 3.68 5.34 -18.48
N PRO A 347 2.48 5.78 -18.89
CA PRO A 347 1.86 5.32 -20.13
C PRO A 347 2.79 5.58 -21.33
N ALA A 348 2.95 4.57 -22.18
CA ALA A 348 3.86 4.61 -23.31
C ALA A 348 3.10 4.31 -24.61
N TRP A 349 3.41 5.09 -25.65
CA TRP A 349 2.91 4.94 -27.01
C TRP A 349 4.09 4.73 -27.94
N TYR A 350 3.93 3.80 -28.86
CA TYR A 350 4.97 3.44 -29.80
C TYR A 350 4.46 3.63 -31.23
N HIS A 351 5.31 4.17 -32.10
CA HIS A 351 4.99 4.36 -33.52
C HIS A 351 6.17 4.00 -34.42
N ILE A 352 5.96 3.08 -35.35
CA ILE A 352 6.95 2.68 -36.36
C ILE A 352 6.90 3.67 -37.53
N VAL A 353 7.99 4.40 -37.70
CA VAL A 353 8.23 5.31 -38.81
C VAL A 353 8.63 4.52 -40.05
N THR A 354 7.87 4.66 -41.12
CA THR A 354 8.04 3.89 -42.36
C THR A 354 8.53 4.72 -43.54
N SER A 355 8.34 6.05 -43.51
CA SER A 355 8.72 6.94 -44.61
C SER A 355 9.71 8.05 -44.20
N PRO A 356 10.51 8.59 -45.14
CA PRO A 356 11.35 9.76 -44.86
C PRO A 356 10.57 11.00 -44.41
N GLN A 357 9.32 11.15 -44.86
CA GLN A 357 8.44 12.25 -44.46
C GLN A 357 7.97 12.09 -43.01
N GLU A 358 7.53 10.89 -42.63
CA GLU A 358 7.21 10.55 -41.24
C GLU A 358 8.44 10.72 -40.34
N ARG A 359 9.64 10.35 -40.82
CA ARG A 359 10.88 10.56 -40.07
C ARG A 359 11.14 12.04 -39.79
N ALA A 360 10.93 12.90 -40.78
CA ALA A 360 11.08 14.34 -40.60
C ALA A 360 10.01 14.90 -39.64
N ALA A 361 8.76 14.44 -39.75
CA ALA A 361 7.67 14.83 -38.86
C ALA A 361 7.92 14.38 -37.41
N ALA A 362 8.31 13.12 -37.21
CA ALA A 362 8.67 12.56 -35.91
C ALA A 362 9.81 13.34 -35.22
N LEU A 363 10.81 13.79 -35.99
CA LEU A 363 11.90 14.63 -35.47
C LEU A 363 11.48 16.07 -35.18
N ALA A 364 10.43 16.58 -35.82
CA ALA A 364 9.89 17.92 -35.61
C ALA A 364 8.76 17.97 -34.57
N PHE A 365 8.16 16.82 -34.23
CA PHE A 365 6.99 16.71 -33.36
C PHE A 365 7.23 17.38 -32.00
N SER A 366 6.33 18.27 -31.58
CA SER A 366 6.42 19.00 -30.32
C SER A 366 5.89 18.21 -29.13
N GLY A 367 4.87 17.37 -29.36
CA GLY A 367 4.17 16.65 -28.29
C GLY A 367 3.04 17.45 -27.63
N ALA A 368 2.63 18.58 -28.20
CA ALA A 368 1.54 19.39 -27.67
C ALA A 368 0.17 18.69 -27.78
N ALA A 369 -0.68 18.93 -26.78
CA ALA A 369 -2.03 18.32 -26.66
C ALA A 369 -2.99 18.65 -27.81
N THR A 370 -2.72 19.71 -28.57
CA THR A 370 -3.55 20.21 -29.68
C THR A 370 -3.24 19.56 -31.02
N SER A 371 -2.29 18.62 -31.07
CA SER A 371 -1.91 17.97 -32.33
C SER A 371 -3.02 17.05 -32.86
N SER A 372 -3.54 17.35 -34.05
CA SER A 372 -4.42 16.44 -34.80
C SER A 372 -3.72 15.16 -35.29
N ALA A 373 -2.41 15.04 -35.09
CA ALA A 373 -1.62 13.89 -35.47
C ALA A 373 -1.87 12.64 -34.60
N ILE A 374 -2.31 12.81 -33.35
CA ILE A 374 -2.59 11.69 -32.45
C ILE A 374 -4.10 11.53 -32.32
N ARG A 375 -4.62 10.36 -32.69
CA ARG A 375 -6.04 10.02 -32.58
C ARG A 375 -6.23 8.85 -31.63
N ILE A 376 -6.92 9.12 -30.52
CA ILE A 376 -7.19 8.13 -29.47
C ILE A 376 -8.65 7.68 -29.59
N HIS A 377 -8.82 6.38 -29.84
CA HIS A 377 -10.10 5.71 -29.92
C HIS A 377 -10.32 4.87 -28.66
N ALA A 378 -10.90 5.49 -27.63
CA ALA A 378 -11.35 4.78 -26.44
C ALA A 378 -12.81 4.34 -26.62
N ASP A 379 -13.08 3.03 -26.72
CA ASP A 379 -14.44 2.48 -26.78
C ASP A 379 -15.08 2.44 -25.38
N VAL A 380 -15.19 3.60 -24.75
CA VAL A 380 -15.60 3.72 -23.36
C VAL A 380 -16.82 4.63 -23.27
N GLU A 381 -17.76 4.33 -22.36
CA GLU A 381 -18.95 5.17 -22.14
C GLU A 381 -18.53 6.59 -21.75
N ARG A 382 -18.66 7.53 -22.69
CA ARG A 382 -18.54 8.96 -22.40
C ARG A 382 -19.81 9.41 -21.71
N ALA A 383 -19.67 10.09 -20.57
CA ALA A 383 -20.81 10.74 -19.94
C ALA A 383 -21.45 11.68 -20.96
N GLN A 384 -22.75 11.50 -21.25
CA GLN A 384 -23.50 12.51 -21.99
C GLN A 384 -23.51 13.77 -21.14
N GLN A 385 -22.67 14.74 -21.49
CA GLN A 385 -22.78 16.06 -20.93
C GLN A 385 -24.11 16.64 -21.42
N LEU A 386 -25.10 16.68 -20.55
CA LEU A 386 -26.26 17.56 -20.71
C LEU A 386 -25.71 18.99 -20.60
N ASP A 387 -25.23 19.53 -21.71
CA ASP A 387 -24.79 20.93 -21.83
C ASP A 387 -25.99 21.85 -21.61
N LEU A 388 -26.32 22.11 -20.34
CA LEU A 388 -27.24 23.18 -19.95
C LEU A 388 -26.55 24.55 -20.01
N PHE A 389 -25.20 24.57 -20.05
CA PHE A 389 -24.39 25.74 -20.33
C PHE A 389 -23.11 25.30 -21.08
N PRO A 390 -22.88 25.72 -22.33
CA PRO A 390 -21.57 25.51 -22.95
C PRO A 390 -20.54 26.27 -22.10
N SER A 391 -19.49 25.58 -21.65
CA SER A 391 -18.45 26.17 -20.82
C SER A 391 -17.89 27.41 -21.51
N MET A 392 -18.04 28.56 -20.86
CA MET A 392 -17.50 29.84 -21.30
C MET A 392 -16.03 30.00 -20.86
N ASP A 393 -15.29 28.89 -20.77
CA ASP A 393 -13.86 28.89 -20.49
C ASP A 393 -13.12 28.85 -21.81
N GLY A 394 -12.87 30.05 -22.33
CA GLY A 394 -11.93 30.25 -23.43
C GLY A 394 -10.53 29.85 -22.98
N TRP A 395 -10.15 28.60 -23.26
CA TRP A 395 -8.75 28.32 -23.57
C TRP A 395 -8.41 29.16 -24.81
N ASP A 396 -7.64 30.23 -24.60
CA ASP A 396 -7.08 31.06 -25.66
C ASP A 396 -6.16 30.15 -26.50
N ALA A 397 -6.71 29.48 -27.52
CA ALA A 397 -5.99 28.81 -28.59
C ALA A 397 -5.29 29.85 -29.47
N ARG A 398 -4.43 30.67 -28.88
CA ARG A 398 -3.65 31.68 -29.58
C ARG A 398 -2.26 31.13 -29.87
N ASP A 399 -2.08 30.79 -31.14
CA ASP A 399 -0.79 30.72 -31.83
C ASP A 399 0.22 29.64 -31.37
N GLU A 400 -0.21 28.48 -30.90
CA GLU A 400 0.69 27.30 -30.87
C GLU A 400 0.70 26.61 -32.24
N PRO A 401 1.88 26.38 -32.86
CA PRO A 401 1.96 25.73 -34.16
C PRO A 401 1.52 24.27 -34.05
N GLU A 402 0.46 23.93 -34.78
CA GLU A 402 -0.04 22.56 -34.87
C GLU A 402 1.02 21.64 -35.49
N ASP A 403 1.37 20.55 -34.78
CA ASP A 403 2.31 19.56 -35.27
C ASP A 403 1.77 18.88 -36.53
N TRP A 404 2.42 19.09 -37.67
CA TRP A 404 2.09 18.40 -38.91
C TRP A 404 2.66 16.98 -38.92
N TYR A 405 1.81 15.99 -39.21
CA TYR A 405 2.20 14.59 -39.41
C TYR A 405 1.47 14.00 -40.64
N PRO A 406 2.09 13.11 -41.44
CA PRO A 406 1.43 12.48 -42.59
C PRO A 406 0.17 11.70 -42.22
N GLU A 407 -0.89 11.76 -43.03
CA GLU A 407 -2.09 10.94 -42.84
C GLU A 407 -1.77 9.43 -43.00
N PRO A 408 -2.35 8.54 -42.17
CA PRO A 408 -3.43 8.80 -41.21
C PRO A 408 -2.99 9.34 -39.83
N GLY A 409 -1.71 9.58 -39.59
CA GLY A 409 -1.22 9.96 -38.26
C GLY A 409 -0.96 8.75 -37.36
N ILE A 410 -0.99 8.99 -36.05
CA ILE A 410 -0.79 8.02 -34.99
C ILE A 410 -2.16 7.66 -34.42
N GLU A 411 -2.63 6.43 -34.65
CA GLU A 411 -3.91 5.94 -34.11
C GLU A 411 -3.68 4.97 -32.96
N LEU A 412 -4.33 5.24 -31.82
CA LEU A 412 -4.26 4.42 -30.61
C LEU A 412 -5.67 3.96 -30.24
N ARG A 413 -5.83 2.70 -29.85
CA ARG A 413 -7.15 2.08 -29.63
C ARG A 413 -7.19 1.42 -28.27
N TYR A 414 -8.08 1.89 -27.39
CA TYR A 414 -8.31 1.31 -26.07
C TYR A 414 -9.67 0.61 -26.04
N SER A 415 -9.67 -0.69 -25.75
CA SER A 415 -10.84 -1.55 -25.68
C SER A 415 -11.45 -1.54 -24.27
N ARG A 416 -12.77 -1.35 -24.16
CA ARG A 416 -13.49 -1.59 -22.89
C ARG A 416 -13.54 -3.06 -22.46
N HIS A 417 -13.13 -3.97 -23.33
CA HIS A 417 -13.14 -5.41 -23.07
C HIS A 417 -11.78 -5.92 -22.57
N SER A 418 -10.75 -5.07 -22.51
CA SER A 418 -9.47 -5.40 -21.89
C SER A 418 -9.29 -4.61 -20.59
N ALA A 419 -8.99 -5.33 -19.52
CA ALA A 419 -8.64 -4.74 -18.24
C ALA A 419 -7.31 -3.98 -18.32
N VAL A 420 -6.36 -4.47 -19.13
CA VAL A 420 -5.08 -3.79 -19.40
C VAL A 420 -5.32 -2.43 -20.04
N ASP A 421 -6.06 -2.38 -21.15
CA ASP A 421 -6.36 -1.13 -21.87
C ASP A 421 -7.05 -0.11 -20.96
N LEU A 422 -8.02 -0.55 -20.14
CA LEU A 422 -8.72 0.33 -19.22
C LEU A 422 -7.81 0.85 -18.09
N CYS A 423 -6.91 0.02 -17.57
CA CYS A 423 -5.93 0.44 -16.56
C CYS A 423 -4.90 1.42 -17.14
N GLU A 424 -4.41 1.19 -18.36
CA GLU A 424 -3.50 2.11 -19.05
C GLU A 424 -4.18 3.45 -19.35
N LEU A 425 -5.41 3.42 -19.83
CA LEU A 425 -6.22 4.62 -20.08
C LEU A 425 -6.51 5.39 -18.78
N LEU A 426 -6.69 4.67 -17.67
CA LEU A 426 -6.85 5.27 -16.36
C LEU A 426 -5.55 5.94 -15.88
N ALA A 427 -4.39 5.29 -16.04
CA ALA A 427 -3.08 5.86 -15.71
C ALA A 427 -2.79 7.10 -16.55
N LEU A 428 -3.16 7.05 -17.84
CA LEU A 428 -3.08 8.16 -18.77
C LEU A 428 -3.93 9.35 -18.33
N GLY A 429 -5.16 9.09 -17.87
CA GLY A 429 -6.04 10.15 -17.36
C GLY A 429 -5.57 10.78 -16.04
N GLU A 430 -4.90 10.01 -15.17
CA GLU A 430 -4.30 10.53 -13.93
C GLU A 430 -3.00 11.31 -14.18
N LEU A 431 -2.17 10.88 -15.14
CA LEU A 431 -0.91 11.56 -15.46
C LEU A 431 -1.09 12.77 -16.38
N GLY A 432 -2.03 12.70 -17.34
CA GLY A 432 -2.32 13.77 -18.31
C GLY A 432 -1.41 13.80 -19.55
N HIS A 433 -0.47 12.87 -19.66
CA HIS A 433 0.43 12.71 -20.81
C HIS A 433 0.96 11.29 -20.91
N ALA A 434 1.52 10.95 -22.08
CA ALA A 434 2.23 9.70 -22.32
C ALA A 434 3.66 9.95 -22.79
N ARG A 435 4.51 8.93 -22.66
CA ARG A 435 5.76 8.83 -23.40
C ARG A 435 5.44 8.39 -24.84
N LEU A 436 5.86 9.15 -25.84
CA LEU A 436 5.76 8.76 -27.25
C LEU A 436 7.13 8.39 -27.80
N GLU A 437 7.27 7.14 -28.23
CA GLU A 437 8.48 6.60 -28.84
C GLU A 437 8.30 6.36 -30.33
N PHE A 438 9.12 7.06 -31.12
CA PHE A 438 9.23 6.83 -32.55
C PHE A 438 10.33 5.80 -32.82
N LEU A 439 9.99 4.77 -33.60
CA LEU A 439 10.87 3.66 -33.91
C LEU A 439 11.18 3.62 -35.40
N VAL A 440 12.38 3.17 -35.75
CA VAL A 440 12.77 2.98 -37.16
C VAL A 440 13.46 1.62 -37.32
N GLN A 441 13.22 1.00 -38.47
CA GLN A 441 13.90 -0.25 -38.83
C GLN A 441 15.31 0.06 -39.36
N GLY A 442 16.32 -0.53 -38.71
CA GLY A 442 17.72 -0.51 -39.11
C GLY A 442 17.98 -1.34 -40.39
N ALA A 443 19.18 -1.19 -40.94
CA ALA A 443 19.58 -1.90 -42.16
C ALA A 443 19.73 -3.41 -41.96
N ASP A 444 19.93 -3.85 -40.72
CA ASP A 444 19.97 -5.25 -40.29
C ASP A 444 18.59 -5.84 -39.99
N GLY A 445 17.52 -5.05 -40.15
CA GLY A 445 16.14 -5.44 -39.86
C GLY A 445 15.74 -5.27 -38.39
N SER A 446 16.68 -4.91 -37.50
CA SER A 446 16.39 -4.60 -36.10
C SER A 446 15.64 -3.28 -35.96
N PHE A 447 14.89 -3.09 -34.87
CA PHE A 447 14.25 -1.82 -34.57
C PHE A 447 15.09 -1.02 -33.58
N ILE A 448 15.26 0.26 -33.85
CA ILE A 448 15.94 1.21 -32.97
C ILE A 448 15.04 2.40 -32.67
N GLN A 449 15.26 2.99 -31.50
CA GLN A 449 14.55 4.19 -31.08
C GLN A 449 15.09 5.41 -31.86
N LEU A 450 14.21 6.08 -32.60
CA LEU A 450 14.52 7.33 -33.31
C LEU A 450 14.46 8.54 -32.36
N ARG A 451 13.41 8.60 -31.53
CA ARG A 451 13.15 9.70 -30.60
C ARG A 451 12.16 9.25 -29.53
N SER A 452 12.34 9.72 -28.29
CA SER A 452 11.31 9.65 -27.24
C SER A 452 11.03 11.06 -26.74
N LEU A 453 9.76 11.37 -26.50
CA LEU A 453 9.32 12.63 -25.93
C LEU A 453 8.01 12.48 -25.13
N ARG A 454 7.65 13.52 -24.38
CA ARG A 454 6.34 13.65 -23.73
C ARG A 454 5.29 14.09 -24.75
N ALA A 455 4.17 13.37 -24.83
CA ALA A 455 2.99 13.75 -25.59
C ALA A 455 1.85 14.10 -24.62
N GLU A 456 1.45 15.37 -24.61
CA GLU A 456 0.40 15.89 -23.73
C GLU A 456 -1.01 15.55 -24.24
N ILE A 457 -1.97 15.54 -23.31
CA ILE A 457 -3.38 15.30 -23.60
C ILE A 457 -4.19 16.48 -23.07
N CYS A 458 -5.27 16.81 -23.79
CA CYS A 458 -6.23 17.80 -23.34
C CYS A 458 -6.80 17.41 -21.96
N PRO A 459 -6.75 18.28 -20.93
CA PRO A 459 -7.23 17.94 -19.59
C PRO A 459 -8.71 17.50 -19.54
N GLY A 460 -9.55 18.03 -20.43
CA GLY A 460 -10.94 17.60 -20.56
C GLY A 460 -11.06 16.14 -20.98
N ASP A 461 -10.31 15.73 -21.99
CA ASP A 461 -10.26 14.34 -22.47
C ASP A 461 -9.69 13.40 -21.40
N ALA A 462 -8.59 13.78 -20.74
CA ALA A 462 -7.98 12.99 -19.67
C ALA A 462 -8.97 12.68 -18.53
N ALA A 463 -9.76 13.68 -18.10
CA ALA A 463 -10.77 13.51 -17.06
C ALA A 463 -11.94 12.61 -17.51
N GLU A 464 -12.38 12.74 -18.77
CA GLU A 464 -13.40 11.87 -19.34
C GLU A 464 -12.93 10.43 -19.45
N TRP A 465 -11.71 10.20 -19.93
CA TRP A 465 -11.12 8.88 -20.07
C TRP A 465 -10.93 8.20 -18.73
N ALA A 466 -10.42 8.90 -17.71
CA ALA A 466 -10.32 8.35 -16.36
C ALA A 466 -11.67 7.93 -15.77
N ARG A 467 -12.73 8.73 -16.00
CA ARG A 467 -14.09 8.38 -15.55
C ARG A 467 -14.62 7.17 -16.29
N GLY A 468 -14.54 7.18 -17.62
CA GLY A 468 -15.01 6.08 -18.44
C GLY A 468 -14.26 4.78 -18.13
N ALA A 469 -12.94 4.85 -18.00
CA ALA A 469 -12.08 3.71 -17.71
C ALA A 469 -12.45 3.08 -16.36
N LEU A 470 -12.68 3.90 -15.33
CA LEU A 470 -13.15 3.44 -14.03
C LEU A 470 -14.51 2.74 -14.12
N THR A 471 -15.45 3.29 -14.90
CA THR A 471 -16.77 2.65 -15.13
C THR A 471 -16.60 1.30 -15.83
N GLY A 472 -15.76 1.22 -16.87
CA GLY A 472 -15.44 -0.02 -17.57
C GLY A 472 -14.81 -1.06 -16.65
N LEU A 473 -13.84 -0.65 -15.82
CA LEU A 473 -13.18 -1.53 -14.85
C LEU A 473 -14.16 -2.06 -13.81
N ARG A 474 -15.04 -1.21 -13.26
CA ARG A 474 -16.08 -1.65 -12.32
C ARG A 474 -17.05 -2.66 -12.94
N ALA A 475 -17.28 -2.60 -14.25
CA ALA A 475 -18.12 -3.55 -14.96
C ALA A 475 -17.38 -4.86 -15.28
N LEU A 476 -16.11 -4.78 -15.70
CA LEU A 476 -15.29 -5.93 -16.12
C LEU A 476 -14.71 -6.70 -14.93
N VAL A 477 -14.24 -5.96 -13.92
CA VAL A 477 -13.56 -6.46 -12.72
C VAL A 477 -14.17 -5.81 -11.47
N PRO A 478 -15.40 -6.18 -11.06
CA PRO A 478 -16.07 -5.52 -9.92
C PRO A 478 -15.31 -5.58 -8.59
N ASN A 479 -14.43 -6.57 -8.44
CA ASN A 479 -13.56 -6.76 -7.29
C ASN A 479 -12.10 -6.64 -7.73
N VAL A 480 -11.42 -5.59 -7.28
CA VAL A 480 -10.04 -5.24 -7.66
C VAL A 480 -9.07 -6.42 -7.47
N ASP A 481 -9.26 -7.24 -6.45
CA ASP A 481 -8.40 -8.41 -6.18
C ASP A 481 -8.36 -9.44 -7.32
N ASP A 482 -9.40 -9.47 -8.16
CA ASP A 482 -9.52 -10.40 -9.28
C ASP A 482 -8.82 -9.86 -10.54
N LEU A 483 -8.35 -8.61 -10.52
CA LEU A 483 -7.71 -7.94 -11.66
C LEU A 483 -6.50 -8.71 -12.18
N ALA A 484 -5.65 -9.21 -11.27
CA ALA A 484 -4.46 -9.99 -11.63
C ALA A 484 -4.81 -11.26 -12.43
N ASP A 485 -5.89 -11.94 -12.04
CA ASP A 485 -6.35 -13.15 -12.71
C ASP A 485 -7.00 -12.83 -14.06
N VAL A 486 -7.72 -11.70 -14.17
CA VAL A 486 -8.30 -11.24 -15.44
C VAL A 486 -7.19 -10.87 -16.43
N ILE A 487 -6.23 -10.04 -16.02
CA ILE A 487 -5.08 -9.66 -16.85
C ILE A 487 -4.29 -10.90 -17.30
N THR A 488 -4.07 -11.86 -16.38
CA THR A 488 -3.38 -13.11 -16.73
C THR A 488 -4.12 -13.90 -17.82
N ARG A 489 -5.45 -13.99 -17.73
CA ARG A 489 -6.26 -14.70 -18.75
C ARG A 489 -6.23 -14.00 -20.10
N GLU A 490 -6.26 -12.67 -20.12
CA GLU A 490 -6.16 -11.88 -21.36
C GLU A 490 -4.85 -12.24 -22.11
N TYR A 491 -3.72 -12.29 -21.41
CA TYR A 491 -2.44 -12.69 -22.03
C TYR A 491 -2.41 -14.17 -22.48
N GLU A 492 -3.08 -15.08 -21.75
CA GLU A 492 -3.18 -16.49 -22.13
C GLU A 492 -4.07 -16.67 -23.37
N GLU A 493 -5.14 -15.89 -23.51
CA GLU A 493 -6.05 -15.90 -24.66
C GLU A 493 -5.43 -15.26 -25.92
N GLU A 494 -4.62 -14.21 -25.75
CA GLU A 494 -3.84 -13.60 -26.84
C GLU A 494 -2.69 -14.50 -27.32
N GLY A 495 -2.06 -15.26 -26.43
CA GLY A 495 -1.00 -16.23 -26.77
C GLY A 495 -1.52 -17.56 -27.33
N ALA A 496 -2.79 -17.89 -27.10
CA ALA A 496 -3.39 -19.16 -27.53
C ALA A 496 -3.73 -19.23 -29.03
N SER A 497 -3.55 -18.15 -29.80
CA SER A 497 -3.89 -18.17 -31.23
C SER A 497 -2.78 -18.67 -32.17
N ASP A 498 -1.55 -18.92 -31.70
CA ASP A 498 -0.44 -19.32 -32.60
C ASP A 498 0.37 -20.57 -32.20
N ASP A 499 0.14 -21.21 -31.04
CA ASP A 499 0.94 -22.39 -30.60
C ASP A 499 0.10 -23.64 -30.28
N ALA A 500 -1.08 -23.80 -30.88
CA ALA A 500 -1.89 -25.02 -30.75
C ALA A 500 -1.51 -26.15 -31.74
N ASP A 501 -0.48 -25.97 -32.58
CA ASP A 501 -0.03 -26.94 -33.58
C ASP A 501 1.51 -27.13 -33.56
N ASP A 502 2.09 -27.51 -32.41
CA ASP A 502 3.26 -28.41 -32.39
C ASP A 502 3.65 -28.81 -30.95
N TRP A 503 2.95 -29.81 -30.41
CA TRP A 503 3.57 -30.70 -29.43
C TRP A 503 3.22 -32.16 -29.72
N VAL A 504 3.85 -32.69 -30.78
CA VAL A 504 3.98 -34.14 -30.97
C VAL A 504 5.13 -34.63 -30.09
N GLY A 505 4.83 -34.98 -28.84
CA GLY A 505 5.71 -35.76 -28.00
C GLY A 505 5.65 -37.26 -28.38
N PRO A 506 6.78 -37.98 -28.40
CA PRO A 506 6.84 -39.35 -28.90
C PRO A 506 6.33 -40.36 -27.86
N ASP A 507 5.54 -41.32 -28.36
CA ASP A 507 5.28 -42.64 -27.78
C ASP A 507 4.68 -42.71 -26.36
N ALA A 508 3.35 -42.58 -26.27
CA ALA A 508 2.57 -43.20 -25.22
C ALA A 508 1.90 -44.49 -25.77
N PRO A 509 2.24 -45.69 -25.28
CA PRO A 509 1.57 -46.92 -25.69
C PRO A 509 0.17 -47.00 -25.06
N GLY A 510 -0.78 -47.44 -25.88
CA GLY A 510 -2.22 -47.40 -25.61
C GLY A 510 -2.67 -48.22 -24.40
N ILE A 511 -3.72 -47.69 -23.77
CA ILE A 511 -4.57 -48.41 -22.82
C ILE A 511 -5.50 -49.34 -23.62
N PRO A 512 -5.62 -50.63 -23.29
CA PRO A 512 -6.82 -51.38 -23.57
C PRO A 512 -7.72 -51.42 -22.32
N SER A 513 -8.98 -51.04 -22.54
CA SER A 513 -10.11 -51.42 -21.69
C SER A 513 -10.38 -52.91 -21.86
N ASP A 514 -10.55 -53.64 -20.75
CA ASP A 514 -11.69 -54.54 -20.48
C ASP A 514 -11.33 -55.63 -19.44
N GLY A 515 -12.22 -55.80 -18.45
CA GLY A 515 -12.70 -57.12 -18.04
C GLY A 515 -11.99 -57.90 -16.92
N GLU A 516 -12.72 -58.02 -15.79
CA GLU A 516 -12.82 -59.19 -14.90
C GLU A 516 -11.79 -59.42 -13.77
N GLU A 517 -12.32 -59.41 -12.54
CA GLU A 517 -11.81 -59.99 -11.27
C GLU A 517 -11.54 -61.53 -11.37
N PRO A 518 -11.08 -62.25 -10.31
CA PRO A 518 -10.10 -61.98 -9.23
C PRO A 518 -9.09 -63.15 -9.06
N THR A 519 -8.21 -63.09 -8.04
CA THR A 519 -7.77 -64.18 -7.12
C THR A 519 -6.25 -64.33 -6.83
N HIS A 520 -5.98 -64.45 -5.52
CA HIS A 520 -4.98 -65.29 -4.83
C HIS A 520 -3.45 -65.04 -4.91
N ARG A 521 -2.94 -64.66 -3.72
CA ARG A 521 -1.88 -65.29 -2.89
C ARG A 521 -0.39 -65.27 -3.31
N ASP A 522 0.39 -64.85 -2.31
CA ASP A 522 1.69 -65.38 -1.84
C ASP A 522 2.87 -65.40 -2.82
N GLN A 523 3.90 -64.55 -2.58
CA GLN A 523 5.25 -64.98 -2.12
C GLN A 523 6.32 -63.88 -2.28
N GLU A 524 6.90 -63.51 -1.14
CA GLU A 524 8.31 -63.13 -0.96
C GLU A 524 9.27 -64.08 -1.71
N PRO A 525 10.50 -63.67 -2.12
CA PRO A 525 11.58 -63.52 -1.13
C PRO A 525 12.69 -62.49 -1.40
N ALA A 526 13.36 -62.16 -0.29
CA ALA A 526 14.81 -62.01 -0.04
C ALA A 526 15.71 -61.57 -1.22
N GLY A 527 16.57 -60.56 -1.09
CA GLY A 527 17.46 -60.27 0.03
C GLY A 527 18.88 -60.74 -0.32
N THR A 528 19.84 -59.82 -0.42
CA THR A 528 21.26 -60.13 -0.13
C THR A 528 22.01 -58.87 0.27
N SER A 529 22.85 -59.09 1.28
CA SER A 529 23.52 -58.16 2.18
C SER A 529 25.02 -58.07 1.88
N GLY A 530 25.67 -57.02 2.42
CA GLY A 530 27.13 -56.94 2.65
C GLY A 530 27.65 -55.49 2.55
N ALA A 531 27.72 -54.69 3.63
CA ALA A 531 28.79 -54.58 4.65
C ALA A 531 30.07 -53.89 4.09
N ASN A 532 30.77 -52.92 4.71
CA ASN A 532 30.96 -52.38 6.08
C ASN A 532 31.50 -50.92 5.96
N GLY A 533 31.12 -49.94 6.81
CA GLY A 533 31.84 -49.49 8.03
C GLY A 533 32.85 -48.35 7.74
N SER A 534 33.02 -47.25 8.47
CA SER A 534 32.57 -46.75 9.78
C SER A 534 33.22 -45.36 10.02
N GLY A 535 32.57 -44.42 10.73
CA GLY A 535 33.24 -43.23 11.28
C GLY A 535 32.35 -42.04 11.64
N GLU A 536 31.61 -42.12 12.76
CA GLU A 536 31.03 -40.97 13.48
C GLU A 536 32.10 -40.19 14.26
N PRO A 537 31.82 -38.93 14.64
CA PRO A 537 31.48 -38.72 16.05
C PRO A 537 30.19 -37.92 16.27
N ALA A 538 29.49 -38.34 17.32
CA ALA A 538 28.23 -37.85 17.84
C ALA A 538 28.17 -36.33 18.13
N ALA A 539 27.04 -35.71 17.76
CA ALA A 539 26.54 -34.48 18.35
C ALA A 539 25.17 -34.78 18.99
N ASN A 540 25.12 -34.73 20.32
CA ASN A 540 23.91 -34.79 21.12
C ASN A 540 23.02 -33.59 20.81
N SER A 541 21.98 -33.77 20.00
CA SER A 541 20.86 -32.84 19.88
C SER A 541 19.92 -33.01 21.07
N ARG A 542 20.20 -32.31 22.17
CA ARG A 542 19.25 -32.17 23.28
C ARG A 542 18.19 -31.13 22.93
N THR A 543 17.19 -31.59 22.18
CA THR A 543 15.75 -31.24 22.28
C THR A 543 15.37 -29.87 22.85
N GLY A 544 15.13 -28.90 21.97
CA GLY A 544 14.12 -27.85 22.19
C GLY A 544 12.73 -28.47 22.00
N GLY A 545 12.16 -28.98 23.08
CA GLY A 545 10.84 -29.64 23.06
C GLY A 545 9.66 -28.66 23.09
N PRO A 546 8.43 -29.13 22.79
CA PRO A 546 7.20 -28.37 22.96
C PRO A 546 7.00 -27.88 24.41
N LEU A 547 6.10 -26.91 24.62
CA LEU A 547 5.77 -26.33 25.94
C LEU A 547 5.82 -27.40 27.06
N PRO A 548 6.51 -27.14 28.19
CA PRO A 548 6.62 -28.10 29.28
C PRO A 548 5.23 -28.58 29.67
N THR A 549 5.04 -29.90 29.77
CA THR A 549 3.72 -30.51 30.03
C THR A 549 3.03 -29.91 31.27
N HIS A 550 3.81 -29.45 32.24
CA HIS A 550 3.34 -28.78 33.45
C HIS A 550 2.82 -27.35 33.21
N LEU A 551 3.42 -26.59 32.28
CA LEU A 551 2.95 -25.26 31.90
C LEU A 551 1.66 -25.38 31.07
N LEU A 552 1.61 -26.32 30.12
CA LEU A 552 0.37 -26.67 29.41
C LEU A 552 -0.72 -27.12 30.39
N ALA A 553 -0.40 -27.91 31.40
CA ALA A 553 -1.37 -28.30 32.44
C ALA A 553 -1.86 -27.10 33.27
N ARG A 554 -0.99 -26.12 33.55
CA ARG A 554 -1.31 -24.92 34.32
C ARG A 554 -2.14 -23.91 33.51
N VAL A 555 -1.79 -23.70 32.24
CA VAL A 555 -2.62 -22.95 31.29
C VAL A 555 -3.98 -23.62 31.18
N LYS A 556 -4.04 -24.94 30.94
CA LYS A 556 -5.31 -25.69 30.89
C LYS A 556 -6.11 -25.60 32.20
N ALA A 557 -5.45 -25.49 33.36
CA ALA A 557 -6.14 -25.33 34.64
C ALA A 557 -6.72 -23.92 34.83
N ILE A 558 -6.03 -22.88 34.38
CA ILE A 558 -6.53 -21.49 34.39
C ILE A 558 -7.66 -21.33 33.37
N LEU A 559 -7.52 -21.96 32.19
CA LEU A 559 -8.58 -21.99 31.19
C LEU A 559 -9.83 -22.72 31.69
N ARG A 560 -9.67 -23.83 32.44
CA ARG A 560 -10.80 -24.48 33.13
C ARG A 560 -11.51 -23.60 34.17
N GLN A 561 -10.83 -22.61 34.73
CA GLN A 561 -11.45 -21.64 35.64
C GLN A 561 -12.19 -20.54 34.89
N ALA A 562 -11.73 -20.20 33.68
CA ALA A 562 -12.45 -19.31 32.77
C ALA A 562 -13.71 -19.97 32.18
N GLU A 563 -13.69 -21.29 32.00
CA GLU A 563 -14.78 -22.12 31.46
C GLU A 563 -15.79 -22.60 32.54
N ASP A 564 -15.64 -22.21 33.81
CA ASP A 564 -16.58 -22.61 34.86
C ASP A 564 -17.95 -21.96 34.59
N PRO A 565 -19.06 -22.72 34.46
CA PRO A 565 -20.40 -22.16 34.27
C PRO A 565 -20.85 -21.21 35.40
N GLY A 566 -20.15 -21.22 36.53
CA GLY A 566 -20.35 -20.29 37.64
C GLY A 566 -19.54 -19.00 37.58
N ALA A 567 -18.63 -18.82 36.63
CA ALA A 567 -17.80 -17.63 36.51
C ALA A 567 -18.57 -16.46 35.87
N THR A 568 -18.46 -15.27 36.46
CA THR A 568 -19.03 -14.06 35.85
C THR A 568 -18.22 -13.63 34.61
N PRO A 569 -18.79 -12.84 33.67
CA PRO A 569 -18.07 -12.37 32.49
C PRO A 569 -16.75 -11.67 32.82
N ALA A 570 -16.72 -10.85 33.88
CA ALA A 570 -15.52 -10.16 34.33
C ALA A 570 -14.47 -11.11 34.95
N GLU A 571 -14.90 -12.19 35.61
CA GLU A 571 -13.99 -13.20 36.17
C GLU A 571 -13.41 -14.09 35.07
N SER A 572 -14.22 -14.47 34.08
CA SER A 572 -13.77 -15.20 32.89
C SER A 572 -12.73 -14.37 32.13
N GLU A 573 -13.01 -13.09 31.89
CA GLU A 573 -12.06 -12.15 31.27
C GLU A 573 -10.74 -12.07 32.04
N ALA A 574 -10.80 -11.98 33.37
CA ALA A 574 -9.61 -11.94 34.21
C ALA A 574 -8.78 -13.25 34.18
N PHE A 575 -9.42 -14.42 34.11
CA PHE A 575 -8.72 -15.70 33.97
C PHE A 575 -8.09 -15.87 32.59
N LEU A 576 -8.75 -15.38 31.53
CA LEU A 576 -8.23 -15.40 30.16
C LEU A 576 -7.03 -14.45 30.01
N GLN A 577 -7.12 -13.23 30.51
CA GLN A 577 -5.98 -12.30 30.57
C GLN A 577 -4.78 -12.94 31.28
N LYS A 578 -5.03 -13.71 32.35
CA LYS A 578 -4.01 -14.42 33.10
C LYS A 578 -3.37 -15.59 32.33
N ALA A 579 -4.13 -16.29 31.50
CA ALA A 579 -3.60 -17.36 30.65
C ALA A 579 -2.68 -16.81 29.55
N THR A 580 -3.10 -15.73 28.88
CA THR A 580 -2.30 -15.03 27.84
C THR A 580 -1.03 -14.43 28.44
N ALA A 581 -1.13 -13.75 29.58
CA ALA A 581 0.02 -13.21 30.29
C ALA A 581 1.02 -14.31 30.68
N LEU A 582 0.55 -15.51 31.04
CA LEU A 582 1.41 -16.64 31.40
C LEU A 582 2.15 -17.22 30.19
N MET A 583 1.53 -17.27 29.01
CA MET A 583 2.20 -17.68 27.77
C MET A 583 3.25 -16.65 27.32
N ALA A 584 2.91 -15.36 27.35
CA ALA A 584 3.82 -14.27 27.00
C ALA A 584 5.04 -14.23 27.95
N LYS A 585 4.79 -14.34 29.27
CA LYS A 585 5.85 -14.41 30.29
C LYS A 585 6.76 -15.62 30.06
N TYR A 586 6.20 -16.79 29.79
CA TYR A 586 6.99 -17.99 29.49
C TYR A 586 7.89 -17.81 28.26
N GLY A 587 7.38 -17.23 27.18
CA GLY A 587 8.17 -16.95 25.97
C GLY A 587 9.38 -16.05 26.25
N ILE A 588 9.19 -15.01 27.06
CA ILE A 588 10.25 -14.09 27.47
C ILE A 588 11.23 -14.77 28.44
N GLU A 589 10.75 -15.55 29.40
CA GLU A 589 11.61 -16.34 30.30
C GLU A 589 12.47 -17.35 29.54
N GLN A 590 11.94 -18.02 28.52
CA GLN A 590 12.74 -18.89 27.64
C GLN A 590 13.80 -18.11 26.88
N ALA A 591 13.45 -16.93 26.34
CA ALA A 591 14.43 -16.07 25.67
C ALA A 591 15.58 -15.69 26.63
N MET A 592 15.26 -15.40 27.89
CA MET A 592 16.24 -15.06 28.92
C MET A 592 17.11 -16.24 29.36
N LEU A 593 16.54 -17.44 29.49
CA LEU A 593 17.30 -18.65 29.86
C LEU A 593 18.41 -18.99 28.85
N HIS A 594 18.21 -18.64 27.57
CA HIS A 594 19.18 -18.86 26.51
C HIS A 594 20.05 -17.63 26.19
N GLY A 595 19.77 -16.46 26.79
CA GLY A 595 20.46 -15.20 26.52
C GLY A 595 21.86 -15.06 27.15
N ASP A 596 22.16 -15.86 28.17
CA ASP A 596 23.45 -15.85 28.89
C ASP A 596 24.55 -16.69 28.21
N GLU A 597 24.21 -17.55 27.24
CA GLU A 597 25.17 -18.30 26.41
C GLU A 597 25.06 -17.92 24.91
N PRO A 598 26.08 -17.28 24.30
CA PRO A 598 26.00 -16.75 22.94
C PRO A 598 25.97 -17.79 21.79
N SER A 599 25.55 -19.05 22.02
CA SER A 599 25.40 -20.04 20.95
C SER A 599 24.38 -21.18 21.16
N SER A 600 23.49 -21.15 22.16
CA SER A 600 22.71 -22.37 22.48
C SER A 600 21.43 -22.58 21.66
N GLU A 601 20.75 -21.51 21.22
CA GLU A 601 19.49 -21.60 20.46
C GLU A 601 19.65 -20.89 19.10
N GLN A 602 19.41 -21.60 18.00
CA GLN A 602 19.39 -21.01 16.65
C GLN A 602 17.93 -20.79 16.20
N PRO A 603 17.64 -19.70 15.46
CA PRO A 603 16.31 -19.49 14.91
C PRO A 603 15.93 -20.65 13.99
N ALA A 604 14.72 -21.16 14.15
CA ALA A 604 14.12 -22.18 13.30
C ALA A 604 13.23 -21.53 12.22
N ASP A 605 12.75 -22.34 11.30
CA ASP A 605 11.82 -21.91 10.25
C ASP A 605 10.71 -22.96 10.06
N ARG A 606 9.52 -22.49 9.70
CA ARG A 606 8.35 -23.34 9.44
C ARG A 606 7.51 -22.78 8.31
N VAL A 607 7.03 -23.65 7.42
CA VAL A 607 6.10 -23.26 6.37
C VAL A 607 4.68 -23.64 6.76
N VAL A 608 3.79 -22.66 6.76
CA VAL A 608 2.35 -22.83 7.00
C VAL A 608 1.62 -22.69 5.68
N GLU A 609 0.80 -23.69 5.35
CA GLU A 609 -0.10 -23.63 4.20
C GLU A 609 -1.43 -23.02 4.61
N VAL A 610 -1.80 -21.92 3.95
CA VAL A 610 -3.04 -21.18 4.13
C VAL A 610 -3.94 -21.48 2.93
N THR A 611 -5.03 -22.20 3.17
CA THR A 611 -5.99 -22.59 2.14
C THR A 611 -7.20 -21.65 2.13
N ALA A 612 -7.91 -21.63 0.99
CA ALA A 612 -9.21 -20.97 0.86
C ALA A 612 -10.25 -21.50 1.89
N PRO A 613 -11.28 -20.72 2.24
CA PRO A 613 -11.58 -19.34 1.79
C PRO A 613 -10.73 -18.28 2.50
N TRP A 614 -10.72 -17.05 1.96
CA TRP A 614 -10.05 -15.87 2.56
C TRP A 614 -8.55 -16.05 2.83
N MET A 615 -7.85 -16.60 1.83
CA MET A 615 -6.43 -16.93 1.92
C MET A 615 -5.59 -15.70 2.31
N ARG A 616 -5.82 -14.54 1.68
CA ARG A 616 -5.07 -13.31 1.95
C ARG A 616 -5.28 -12.82 3.39
N GLU A 617 -6.51 -12.81 3.87
CA GLU A 617 -6.86 -12.40 5.23
C GLU A 617 -6.31 -13.38 6.27
N CYS A 618 -6.35 -14.68 5.97
CA CYS A 618 -5.72 -15.71 6.81
C CYS A 618 -4.19 -15.59 6.85
N GLN A 619 -3.53 -15.20 5.75
CA GLN A 619 -2.10 -14.91 5.75
C GLN A 619 -1.78 -13.66 6.57
N ARG A 620 -2.63 -12.62 6.49
CA ARG A 620 -2.50 -11.39 7.27
C ARG A 620 -2.67 -11.60 8.76
N LEU A 621 -3.65 -12.40 9.17
CA LEU A 621 -3.81 -12.81 10.55
C LEU A 621 -2.54 -13.51 11.05
N LEU A 622 -2.02 -14.47 10.28
CA LEU A 622 -0.80 -15.21 10.62
C LEU A 622 0.41 -14.27 10.75
N GLY A 623 0.64 -13.42 9.76
CA GLY A 623 1.75 -12.46 9.76
C GLY A 623 1.64 -11.43 10.90
N SER A 624 0.43 -10.97 11.21
CA SER A 624 0.18 -10.05 12.32
C SER A 624 0.52 -10.71 13.66
N ILE A 625 0.05 -11.95 13.90
CA ILE A 625 0.40 -12.72 15.11
C ILE A 625 1.91 -12.95 15.19
N ALA A 626 2.53 -13.39 14.10
CA ALA A 626 3.97 -13.64 14.02
C ALA A 626 4.79 -12.40 14.42
N SER A 627 4.45 -11.23 13.86
CA SER A 627 5.16 -9.98 14.16
C SER A 627 5.06 -9.57 15.63
N ARG A 628 3.94 -9.88 16.31
CA ARG A 628 3.76 -9.60 17.74
C ARG A 628 4.51 -10.59 18.63
N LEU A 629 4.67 -11.84 18.18
CA LEU A 629 5.41 -12.89 18.88
C LEU A 629 6.88 -12.98 18.43
N ARG A 630 7.49 -11.86 18.00
CA ARG A 630 8.92 -11.78 17.61
C ARG A 630 9.34 -12.78 16.51
N CYS A 631 8.40 -13.19 15.67
CA CYS A 631 8.66 -13.99 14.49
C CYS A 631 8.56 -13.11 13.23
N GLN A 632 9.28 -13.48 12.18
CA GLN A 632 9.17 -12.87 10.87
C GLN A 632 8.39 -13.79 9.93
N ALA A 633 7.39 -13.26 9.23
CA ALA A 633 6.60 -14.00 8.26
C ALA A 633 6.95 -13.51 6.84
N ILE A 634 7.31 -14.45 5.96
CA ILE A 634 7.64 -14.19 4.56
C ILE A 634 6.65 -14.95 3.69
N SER A 635 5.94 -14.25 2.81
CA SER A 635 5.14 -14.89 1.75
C SER A 635 6.06 -15.13 0.54
N PRO A 636 6.43 -16.37 0.20
CA PRO A 636 7.31 -16.60 -0.93
C PRO A 636 6.61 -16.23 -2.24
N GLY A 637 7.31 -15.50 -3.11
CA GLY A 637 6.78 -15.09 -4.41
C GLY A 637 6.46 -16.26 -5.35
N GLY A 638 5.67 -15.96 -6.39
CA GLY A 638 5.35 -16.88 -7.48
C GLY A 638 4.03 -17.64 -7.32
N LYS A 639 3.42 -17.98 -8.46
CA LYS A 639 2.08 -18.60 -8.56
C LYS A 639 1.90 -19.88 -7.73
N ALA A 640 2.94 -20.69 -7.59
CA ALA A 640 2.90 -21.95 -6.84
C ALA A 640 2.97 -21.76 -5.30
N ASN A 641 3.45 -20.61 -4.82
CA ASN A 641 3.66 -20.37 -3.39
C ASN A 641 2.58 -19.46 -2.76
N ARG A 642 1.55 -19.10 -3.52
CA ARG A 642 0.48 -18.18 -3.11
C ARG A 642 -0.23 -18.59 -1.82
N HIS A 643 -0.27 -19.89 -1.52
CA HIS A 643 -0.89 -20.46 -0.33
C HIS A 643 0.11 -20.69 0.82
N ARG A 644 1.37 -20.24 0.72
CA ARG A 644 2.42 -20.58 1.69
C ARG A 644 2.89 -19.33 2.41
N VAL A 645 3.04 -19.42 3.73
CA VAL A 645 3.71 -18.42 4.57
C VAL A 645 4.88 -19.11 5.26
N HIS A 646 6.07 -18.55 5.10
CA HIS A 646 7.29 -19.04 5.70
C HIS A 646 7.61 -18.22 6.94
N LEU A 647 7.50 -18.83 8.12
CA LEU A 647 7.77 -18.23 9.41
C LEU A 647 9.21 -18.49 9.83
N PHE A 648 9.85 -17.47 10.38
CA PHE A 648 11.17 -17.51 10.98
C PHE A 648 11.07 -17.01 12.41
N GLY A 649 11.68 -17.73 13.34
CA GLY A 649 11.61 -17.40 14.75
C GLY A 649 12.21 -18.48 15.60
N PHE A 650 12.18 -18.28 16.91
CA PHE A 650 12.63 -19.29 17.85
C PHE A 650 11.52 -20.31 18.13
N ALA A 651 11.88 -21.51 18.59
CA ALA A 651 10.95 -22.62 18.67
C ALA A 651 9.73 -22.35 19.56
N SER A 652 9.94 -21.66 20.69
CA SER A 652 8.86 -21.24 21.60
C SER A 652 7.88 -20.27 20.94
N ASP A 653 8.42 -19.29 20.22
CA ASP A 653 7.66 -18.23 19.58
C ASP A 653 6.87 -18.77 18.37
N LEU A 654 7.52 -19.57 17.52
CA LEU A 654 6.87 -20.24 16.39
C LEU A 654 5.71 -21.14 16.84
N HIS A 655 5.88 -21.86 17.95
CA HIS A 655 4.81 -22.71 18.46
C HIS A 655 3.63 -21.90 19.02
N ALA A 656 3.89 -20.78 19.69
CA ALA A 656 2.85 -19.87 20.15
C ALA A 656 2.08 -19.27 18.97
N VAL A 657 2.77 -18.89 17.89
CA VAL A 657 2.15 -18.40 16.64
C VAL A 657 1.19 -19.44 16.06
N GLU A 658 1.59 -20.71 15.97
CA GLU A 658 0.75 -21.78 15.43
C GLU A 658 -0.54 -22.00 16.23
N ILE A 659 -0.42 -22.01 17.57
CA ILE A 659 -1.57 -22.20 18.46
C ILE A 659 -2.55 -21.03 18.33
N LEU A 660 -2.05 -19.79 18.43
CA LEU A 660 -2.88 -18.60 18.32
C LEU A 660 -3.53 -18.50 16.94
N TYR A 661 -2.78 -18.77 15.87
CA TYR A 661 -3.29 -18.71 14.52
C TYR A 661 -4.43 -19.70 14.29
N ALA A 662 -4.28 -20.95 14.75
CA ALA A 662 -5.32 -21.95 14.59
C ALA A 662 -6.65 -21.52 15.25
N SER A 663 -6.58 -20.97 16.47
CA SER A 663 -7.77 -20.50 17.20
C SER A 663 -8.38 -19.26 16.55
N LEU A 664 -7.57 -18.21 16.35
CA LEU A 664 -8.05 -16.92 15.88
C LEU A 664 -8.54 -16.97 14.44
N ARG A 665 -7.99 -17.86 13.60
CA ARG A 665 -8.50 -18.08 12.24
C ARG A 665 -9.93 -18.63 12.27
N LEU A 666 -10.22 -19.58 13.15
CA LEU A 666 -11.57 -20.14 13.26
C LEU A 666 -12.56 -19.08 13.73
N GLN A 667 -12.20 -18.31 14.75
CA GLN A 667 -13.03 -17.22 15.27
C GLN A 667 -13.27 -16.13 14.23
N MET A 668 -12.23 -15.73 13.50
CA MET A 668 -12.34 -14.74 12.43
C MET A 668 -13.29 -15.21 11.31
N LEU A 669 -13.13 -16.45 10.84
CA LEU A 669 -13.97 -16.97 9.77
C LEU A 669 -15.44 -17.09 10.19
N ARG A 670 -15.71 -17.56 11.41
CA ARG A 670 -17.07 -17.70 11.94
C ARG A 670 -17.70 -16.34 12.29
N GLY A 671 -16.94 -15.46 12.94
CA GLY A 671 -17.39 -14.13 13.32
C GLY A 671 -17.76 -13.27 12.11
N ALA A 672 -17.00 -13.36 11.01
CA ALA A 672 -17.33 -12.65 9.78
C ALA A 672 -18.68 -13.09 9.20
N GLU A 673 -19.00 -14.38 9.19
CA GLU A 673 -20.30 -14.87 8.70
C GLU A 673 -21.46 -14.42 9.62
N LEU A 674 -21.26 -14.44 10.94
CA LEU A 674 -22.26 -13.97 11.90
C LEU A 674 -22.50 -12.46 11.79
N ALA A 675 -21.43 -11.67 11.67
CA ALA A 675 -21.52 -10.23 11.53
C ALA A 675 -22.17 -9.84 10.20
N ASP A 676 -21.84 -10.52 9.10
CA ASP A 676 -22.48 -10.32 7.81
C ASP A 676 -23.99 -10.55 7.85
N ALA A 677 -24.43 -11.59 8.56
CA ALA A 677 -25.85 -11.89 8.71
C ALA A 677 -26.61 -10.85 9.56
N LYS A 678 -25.93 -10.24 10.55
CA LYS A 678 -26.57 -9.40 11.57
C LYS A 678 -26.45 -7.90 11.31
N HIS A 679 -25.31 -7.44 10.80
CA HIS A 679 -24.90 -6.04 10.81
C HIS A 679 -24.70 -5.46 9.40
N ARG A 680 -24.63 -6.29 8.34
CA ARG A 680 -24.38 -5.78 6.99
C ARG A 680 -25.55 -4.92 6.46
N PRO A 681 -25.26 -3.71 5.93
CA PRO A 681 -26.23 -2.93 5.17
C PRO A 681 -26.76 -3.69 3.94
N VAL A 682 -28.07 -3.64 3.69
CA VAL A 682 -28.73 -4.40 2.60
C VAL A 682 -28.11 -4.13 1.22
N ALA A 683 -27.69 -2.89 0.96
CA ALA A 683 -27.09 -2.47 -0.30
C ALA A 683 -25.61 -2.87 -0.48
N GLU A 684 -24.95 -3.34 0.59
CA GLU A 684 -23.53 -3.70 0.57
C GLU A 684 -23.32 -5.17 0.17
N ALA A 685 -22.26 -5.45 -0.60
CA ALA A 685 -21.86 -6.80 -0.95
C ALA A 685 -21.33 -7.57 0.27
N SER A 686 -21.85 -8.78 0.50
CA SER A 686 -21.44 -9.68 1.60
C SER A 686 -19.92 -9.90 1.68
N ARG A 687 -19.24 -10.01 0.52
CA ARG A 687 -17.78 -10.15 0.47
C ARG A 687 -17.05 -8.91 0.97
N ALA A 688 -17.50 -7.71 0.60
CA ALA A 688 -16.87 -6.45 1.03
C ALA A 688 -17.01 -6.26 2.55
N TYR A 689 -18.22 -6.44 3.07
CA TYR A 689 -18.50 -6.35 4.51
C TYR A 689 -17.64 -7.33 5.32
N LYS A 690 -17.64 -8.62 4.95
CA LYS A 690 -16.86 -9.66 5.64
C LYS A 690 -15.36 -9.38 5.62
N ARG A 691 -14.83 -8.92 4.49
CA ARG A 691 -13.41 -8.57 4.39
C ARG A 691 -13.07 -7.40 5.31
N SER A 692 -13.87 -6.33 5.27
CA SER A 692 -13.72 -5.17 6.14
C SER A 692 -13.73 -5.58 7.62
N TRP A 693 -14.70 -6.42 8.02
CA TRP A 693 -14.80 -7.01 9.35
C TRP A 693 -13.56 -7.82 9.74
N MET A 694 -13.07 -8.71 8.88
CA MET A 694 -11.88 -9.53 9.18
C MET A 694 -10.65 -8.67 9.44
N LEU A 695 -10.51 -7.54 8.76
CA LEU A 695 -9.37 -6.65 8.94
C LEU A 695 -9.44 -5.86 10.24
N GLY A 696 -10.62 -5.40 10.63
CA GLY A 696 -10.85 -4.84 11.96
C GLY A 696 -10.53 -5.83 13.07
N PHE A 697 -10.99 -7.08 12.91
CA PHE A 697 -10.71 -8.18 13.83
C PHE A 697 -9.21 -8.45 13.97
N ILE A 698 -8.50 -8.58 12.85
CA ILE A 698 -7.04 -8.77 12.82
C ILE A 698 -6.34 -7.62 13.54
N ARG A 699 -6.75 -6.38 13.30
CA ARG A 699 -6.15 -5.19 13.94
C ARG A 699 -6.31 -5.23 15.46
N ALA A 700 -7.53 -5.46 15.96
CA ALA A 700 -7.81 -5.50 17.39
C ALA A 700 -7.02 -6.61 18.10
N VAL A 701 -7.03 -7.82 17.54
CA VAL A 701 -6.31 -8.97 18.07
C VAL A 701 -4.80 -8.73 18.08
N ALA A 702 -4.24 -8.18 17.00
CA ALA A 702 -2.81 -7.87 16.94
C ALA A 702 -2.39 -6.81 17.97
N LEU A 703 -3.23 -5.80 18.23
CA LEU A 703 -2.97 -4.81 19.29
C LEU A 703 -2.95 -5.47 20.67
N ARG A 704 -3.96 -6.30 20.98
CA ARG A 704 -4.07 -7.01 22.26
C ARG A 704 -2.92 -7.98 22.53
N ILE A 705 -2.50 -8.75 21.51
CA ILE A 705 -1.31 -9.61 21.63
C ILE A 705 -0.06 -8.75 21.89
N GLY A 706 0.10 -7.63 21.18
CA GLY A 706 1.21 -6.71 21.40
C GLY A 706 1.23 -6.09 22.80
N GLU A 707 0.07 -5.77 23.36
CA GLU A 707 -0.07 -5.29 24.74
C GLU A 707 0.30 -6.36 25.77
N ALA A 708 -0.18 -7.60 25.58
CA ALA A 708 0.17 -8.72 26.45
C ALA A 708 1.68 -9.00 26.46
N GLU A 709 2.32 -8.96 25.28
CA GLU A 709 3.77 -9.14 25.14
C GLU A 709 4.56 -8.00 25.80
N ARG A 710 4.09 -6.75 25.68
CA ARG A 710 4.72 -5.60 26.35
C ARG A 710 4.61 -5.70 27.87
N ALA A 711 3.42 -6.04 28.38
CA ALA A 711 3.20 -6.23 29.81
C ALA A 711 4.08 -7.37 30.37
N ALA A 712 4.18 -8.49 29.66
CA ALA A 712 5.05 -9.60 30.06
C ALA A 712 6.54 -9.21 30.07
N ARG A 713 6.98 -8.35 29.15
CA ARG A 713 8.34 -7.80 29.12
C ARG A 713 8.60 -6.90 30.32
N GLU A 714 7.66 -6.01 30.64
CA GLU A 714 7.76 -5.13 31.82
C GLU A 714 7.75 -5.92 33.12
N ASP A 715 6.90 -6.95 33.24
CA ASP A 715 6.86 -7.86 34.40
C ASP A 715 8.20 -8.58 34.59
N THR A 716 8.78 -9.13 33.53
CA THR A 716 10.05 -9.85 33.60
C THR A 716 11.22 -8.92 33.95
N GLU A 717 11.22 -7.68 33.44
CA GLU A 717 12.23 -6.69 33.80
C GLU A 717 12.08 -6.24 35.28
N ARG A 718 10.85 -6.11 35.78
CA ARG A 718 10.56 -5.81 37.19
C ARG A 718 11.02 -6.93 38.12
N ASP A 719 10.66 -8.18 37.83
CA ASP A 719 11.06 -9.36 38.63
C ASP A 719 12.60 -9.41 38.77
N ARG A 720 13.35 -9.07 37.71
CA ARG A 720 14.82 -9.02 37.73
C ARG A 720 15.39 -7.84 38.51
N GLN A 721 14.74 -6.68 38.47
CA GLN A 721 15.15 -5.52 39.27
C GLN A 721 14.95 -5.78 40.77
N GLU A 722 13.93 -6.55 41.14
CA GLU A 722 13.64 -6.94 42.53
C GLU A 722 14.55 -8.07 43.03
N ASP A 723 14.92 -9.04 42.18
CA ASP A 723 15.83 -10.15 42.52
C ASP A 723 17.34 -9.74 42.56
N SER A 724 17.69 -8.58 42.02
CA SER A 724 19.07 -8.08 41.92
C SER A 724 19.60 -7.51 43.26
N THR A 725 20.02 -8.40 44.17
CA THR A 725 20.80 -8.06 45.37
C THR A 725 22.32 -8.27 45.22
N ASP A 726 22.80 -8.64 44.02
CA ASP A 726 24.22 -8.93 43.74
C ASP A 726 24.72 -8.25 42.45
N VAL A 727 25.99 -7.83 42.42
CA VAL A 727 26.62 -6.94 41.42
C VAL A 727 26.93 -7.64 40.08
N THR A 728 26.32 -8.80 39.81
CA THR A 728 26.52 -9.52 38.54
C THR A 728 25.43 -9.11 37.55
N GLN A 729 25.73 -8.11 36.71
CA GLN A 729 24.84 -7.63 35.64
C GLN A 729 24.55 -8.74 34.62
N GLY A 730 23.43 -9.46 34.75
CA GLY A 730 22.87 -10.23 33.64
C GLY A 730 22.41 -9.32 32.50
N ARG A 731 22.34 -9.82 31.26
CA ARG A 731 21.88 -9.01 30.10
C ARG A 731 20.44 -8.53 30.33
N SER A 732 20.14 -7.28 29.96
CA SER A 732 18.77 -6.75 30.00
C SER A 732 17.88 -7.49 29.00
N VAL A 733 16.59 -7.66 29.33
CA VAL A 733 15.60 -8.31 28.45
C VAL A 733 15.57 -7.63 27.08
N ALA A 734 15.72 -6.31 27.05
CA ALA A 734 15.77 -5.54 25.81
C ALA A 734 16.90 -5.97 24.86
N LEU A 735 18.09 -6.27 25.40
CA LEU A 735 19.25 -6.67 24.62
C LEU A 735 19.10 -8.10 24.09
N VAL A 736 18.64 -9.02 24.93
CA VAL A 736 18.41 -10.42 24.53
C VAL A 736 17.38 -10.51 23.40
N LEU A 737 16.30 -9.74 23.49
CA LEU A 737 15.30 -9.70 22.42
C LEU A 737 15.84 -9.07 21.14
N ALA A 738 16.66 -8.02 21.24
CA ALA A 738 17.30 -7.41 20.07
C ALA A 738 18.26 -8.35 19.35
N ASP A 739 19.07 -9.12 20.09
CA ASP A 739 19.97 -10.13 19.52
C ASP A 739 19.20 -11.24 18.81
N ARG A 740 18.07 -11.68 19.38
CA ARG A 740 17.18 -12.67 18.75
C ARG A 740 16.58 -12.14 17.45
N THR A 741 16.15 -10.88 17.42
CA THR A 741 15.68 -10.24 16.17
C THR A 741 16.78 -10.21 15.12
N ALA A 742 18.00 -9.78 15.48
CA ALA A 742 19.13 -9.76 14.56
C ALA A 742 19.46 -11.15 13.98
N ALA A 743 19.40 -12.20 14.82
CA ALA A 743 19.62 -13.58 14.36
C ALA A 743 18.52 -14.06 13.39
N ILE A 744 17.28 -13.61 13.56
CA ILE A 744 16.18 -13.89 12.63
C ILE A 744 16.41 -13.15 11.31
N ASP A 745 16.76 -11.87 11.37
CA ASP A 745 17.04 -11.05 10.18
C ASP A 745 18.17 -11.65 9.34
N ASP A 746 19.27 -12.09 9.97
CA ASP A 746 20.37 -12.78 9.30
C ASP A 746 19.92 -14.07 8.60
N LYS A 747 19.07 -14.87 9.28
CA LYS A 747 18.54 -16.12 8.71
C LYS A 747 17.60 -15.86 7.54
N VAL A 748 16.78 -14.81 7.63
CA VAL A 748 15.88 -14.40 6.54
C VAL A 748 16.67 -13.88 5.35
N ALA A 749 17.64 -12.98 5.56
CA ALA A 749 18.50 -12.47 4.50
C ALA A 749 19.27 -13.59 3.78
N ALA A 750 19.75 -14.60 4.52
CA ALA A 750 20.42 -15.77 3.93
C ALA A 750 19.48 -16.63 3.05
N ARG A 751 18.20 -16.76 3.43
CA ARG A 751 17.22 -17.62 2.72
C ARG A 751 16.49 -16.89 1.60
N TYR A 752 16.27 -15.59 1.78
CA TYR A 752 15.58 -14.68 0.90
C TYR A 752 16.41 -13.38 0.77
N PRO A 753 17.38 -13.33 -0.15
CA PRO A 753 18.22 -12.14 -0.35
C PRO A 753 17.45 -10.93 -0.88
N LYS A 754 16.28 -11.16 -1.50
CA LYS A 754 15.40 -10.13 -2.07
C LYS A 754 14.02 -10.27 -1.42
N VAL A 755 13.83 -9.65 -0.26
CA VAL A 755 12.55 -9.58 0.45
C VAL A 755 11.96 -8.21 0.21
N GLY A 756 10.80 -8.16 -0.47
CA GLY A 756 9.99 -6.94 -0.55
C GLY A 756 9.28 -6.67 0.78
N LYS A 757 8.80 -5.44 0.97
CA LYS A 757 7.92 -5.12 2.10
C LYS A 757 6.60 -5.87 1.94
N ALA A 758 5.93 -6.16 3.05
CA ALA A 758 4.59 -6.74 2.98
C ALA A 758 3.62 -5.66 2.50
N ARG A 759 2.92 -5.94 1.40
CA ARG A 759 1.93 -5.02 0.82
C ARG A 759 0.90 -4.57 1.86
N ARG A 760 0.62 -3.26 1.87
CA ARG A 760 -0.43 -2.66 2.72
C ARG A 760 -1.83 -3.17 2.32
N THR A 761 -2.74 -3.11 3.28
CA THR A 761 -3.98 -3.89 3.26
C THR A 761 -5.18 -3.06 2.87
N ARG A 762 -5.56 -3.17 1.59
CA ARG A 762 -6.73 -2.48 1.05
C ARG A 762 -7.99 -3.28 1.25
N PHE A 763 -9.07 -2.58 1.53
CA PHE A 763 -10.40 -3.15 1.60
C PHE A 763 -11.45 -2.07 1.38
N THR A 764 -12.61 -2.51 0.92
CA THR A 764 -13.83 -1.73 0.89
C THR A 764 -14.84 -2.39 1.83
N GLY A 765 -15.73 -1.59 2.40
CA GLY A 765 -16.87 -2.08 3.19
C GLY A 765 -16.94 -1.55 4.63
N SER A 766 -18.12 -1.67 5.23
CA SER A 766 -18.48 -1.05 6.53
C SER A 766 -18.28 -1.96 7.74
N GLY A 767 -17.69 -3.15 7.59
CA GLY A 767 -17.57 -4.13 8.66
C GLY A 767 -16.44 -3.88 9.67
N TYR A 768 -15.52 -2.96 9.40
CA TYR A 768 -14.24 -2.83 10.12
C TYR A 768 -14.41 -2.63 11.62
N ARG A 769 -15.25 -1.69 12.07
CA ARG A 769 -15.48 -1.43 13.49
C ARG A 769 -16.09 -2.62 14.20
N GLN A 770 -17.15 -3.22 13.63
CA GLN A 770 -17.75 -4.42 14.22
C GLN A 770 -16.71 -5.54 14.34
N GLY A 771 -15.85 -5.69 13.33
CA GLY A 771 -14.69 -6.57 13.38
C GLY A 771 -13.72 -6.24 14.49
N HIS A 772 -13.42 -4.95 14.68
CA HIS A 772 -12.55 -4.47 15.74
C HIS A 772 -13.13 -4.74 17.13
N ILE A 773 -14.42 -4.47 17.34
CA ILE A 773 -15.15 -4.76 18.59
C ILE A 773 -15.14 -6.26 18.88
N ASP A 774 -15.52 -7.07 17.89
CA ASP A 774 -15.51 -8.53 18.04
C ASP A 774 -14.08 -9.06 18.26
N GLY A 775 -13.09 -8.41 17.66
CA GLY A 775 -11.66 -8.67 17.88
C GLY A 775 -11.16 -8.28 19.27
N GLN A 776 -11.74 -7.24 19.89
CA GLN A 776 -11.49 -6.91 21.29
C GLN A 776 -12.06 -7.97 22.23
N GLN A 777 -13.16 -8.60 21.84
CA GLN A 777 -13.77 -9.74 22.56
C GLN A 777 -13.20 -11.09 22.12
N ALA A 778 -12.35 -11.13 21.10
CA ALA A 778 -11.82 -12.37 20.55
C ALA A 778 -11.01 -13.12 21.59
N ASP A 779 -11.12 -14.43 21.51
CA ASP A 779 -10.41 -15.29 22.42
C ASP A 779 -9.00 -15.58 21.90
N ILE A 780 -8.06 -14.75 22.32
CA ILE A 780 -6.63 -14.94 22.08
C ILE A 780 -6.03 -16.08 22.94
N GLY A 781 -6.86 -16.95 23.51
CA GLY A 781 -6.47 -18.04 24.41
C GLY A 781 -7.51 -19.13 24.73
N GLY A 782 -8.62 -19.27 23.99
CA GLY A 782 -9.72 -20.17 24.37
C GLY A 782 -10.85 -20.35 23.33
N LEU A 783 -11.81 -21.19 23.70
CA LEU A 783 -12.90 -21.77 22.90
C LEU A 783 -14.26 -21.28 23.42
N THR A 784 -15.10 -20.75 22.55
CA THR A 784 -16.53 -20.53 22.81
C THR A 784 -17.35 -21.69 22.26
N LEU A 785 -18.11 -22.36 23.14
CA LEU A 785 -19.17 -23.29 22.75
C LEU A 785 -20.41 -22.50 22.33
N GLU A 786 -21.03 -22.94 21.24
CA GLU A 786 -22.37 -22.54 20.82
C GLU A 786 -23.42 -23.06 21.81
N ASP A 787 -24.34 -22.18 22.15
CA ASP A 787 -25.65 -22.52 22.69
C ASP A 787 -26.42 -23.38 21.67
N GLU A 788 -26.58 -24.67 21.97
CA GLU A 788 -27.71 -25.46 21.49
C GLU A 788 -28.21 -26.32 22.67
N ASP A 789 -29.31 -25.90 23.31
CA ASP A 789 -30.51 -26.73 23.46
C ASP A 789 -31.54 -26.08 24.42
N GLU A 790 -32.40 -25.22 23.85
CA GLU A 790 -33.72 -24.88 24.43
C GLU A 790 -34.83 -25.79 23.85
N GLN A 791 -34.52 -27.05 23.54
CA GLN A 791 -35.51 -28.02 23.03
C GLN A 791 -35.31 -29.44 23.57
N GLU A 792 -35.23 -29.63 24.90
CA GLU A 792 -35.84 -30.83 25.48
C GLU A 792 -36.14 -30.69 26.99
N ARG A 793 -37.44 -30.85 27.29
CA ARG A 793 -38.05 -31.30 28.57
C ARG A 793 -38.74 -30.25 29.45
N ILE A 794 -39.94 -29.89 28.96
CA ILE A 794 -41.17 -30.29 29.65
C ILE A 794 -41.15 -31.83 29.81
N ALA A 795 -40.89 -32.32 31.03
CA ALA A 795 -41.35 -33.61 31.57
C ALA A 795 -40.93 -33.75 33.05
#